data_AF-A0A0E3R6K8-F1
#
_entry.id   AF-A0A0E3R6K8-F1
#
_cell.length_a   1.000
_cell.length_b   1.000
_cell.length_c   1.000
_cell.angle_alpha   90.00
_cell.angle_beta   90.00
_cell.angle_gamma   90.00
#
_symmetry.space_group_name_H-M   'P 1'
#
loop_
_entity.id
_entity.type
_entity.pdbx_description
1 polymer ?
#
loop_
_entity_poly.entity_id
_entity_poly.type
_entity_poly.pdbx_seq_one_letter_code
_entity_poly.pdbx_strand_id
1 'polypeptide(L)'
;MKYENVDIFTFNSKKPKKEPAPVNSGTEENAGSKEIPAELRKESLAESRKESLAEPRKESLAEPRKESLAEPRKESPDEINPENKNMSKTADSVEDVPDLVTSHQATSILTPDTEEILQASSSDNLCKDCRNDLSDHILKTESKIESDVPSSPAKSIFKSSSLPKTTPVSKPVSKNDSISISDLSLESEVLGSSGKEDFPFEGFAGCDDNVLKASPVSEAFGIVTTGIEPLELTPSGAVITGYITSARRDEIRLGTYVVVPYENGEKLFARVGKLQYRQEFVVDDATEIHSRRMLSARGNPVNEDDYKFLACLDPLCILYRKAEGKLTRRMADRIPHPNTPILPVTDRLEVQTGLNIPENGIFLGHLSVGGELLKTNSEPETVAYYLRNDYSMGDPLIFRHMLICGSTGTGKTFLSKNILRQFMNENNRYRLRGSPSKARKNPCLVIMDPQDEYSQFFEDNENLTEDDKFRFESENVTYGRVLSTKAFVAKVDGQRYPGDKSRAEQIEFTIPFSLVEHNSWLIAAAGMSELQYIGLEVLLGDFFKSSVPHTYQNFINHIENEGTRSYYVDSGKLHESSYDGIVRRVRSHFFSKVFDRDATSITDLVDKIFKPGQISVFPTEYISAPRIRDLIVLTIMSLIVDNKLSTTGKEAIKETPIILALDEAHRYLSNANGEHSRLIISRFADAARQGRKEGLGLFLITQDPQDIDDTVFKQINTKLILNLNNDAAITSLKVPKEYERRIPYLKKGQMIIHSPDNSDIVEIIGLSNCVVRHR
;
A
#
# COMPACT_ATOMS: atom_id res chain seq x y z
N MET A 1 3.69 20.56 -41.64
CA MET A 1 3.24 19.82 -42.84
C MET A 1 2.82 18.41 -42.42
N LYS A 2 2.15 17.64 -43.29
CA LYS A 2 1.82 16.22 -43.06
C LYS A 2 3.01 15.30 -43.43
N TYR A 3 2.90 14.03 -43.04
CA TYR A 3 3.56 12.79 -43.50
C TYR A 3 4.06 11.96 -42.30
N GLU A 4 3.86 10.65 -42.19
CA GLU A 4 2.76 9.79 -42.68
C GLU A 4 2.75 8.48 -41.86
N ASN A 5 1.59 7.82 -41.68
CA ASN A 5 1.51 6.54 -40.98
C ASN A 5 1.64 5.38 -41.97
N VAL A 6 2.41 4.34 -41.61
CA VAL A 6 2.47 3.06 -42.34
C VAL A 6 2.32 1.91 -41.36
N ASP A 7 1.09 1.43 -41.17
CA ASP A 7 0.80 0.18 -40.47
C ASP A 7 1.02 -1.02 -41.40
N ILE A 8 1.89 -1.95 -41.01
CA ILE A 8 2.01 -3.27 -41.64
C ILE A 8 2.17 -4.33 -40.54
N PHE A 9 1.11 -5.10 -40.27
CA PHE A 9 1.11 -6.57 -40.37
C PHE A 9 -0.27 -7.16 -40.00
N THR A 10 -1.04 -7.55 -41.01
CA THR A 10 -2.33 -8.24 -40.84
C THR A 10 -2.12 -9.74 -40.66
N PHE A 11 -2.36 -10.28 -39.46
CA PHE A 11 -2.37 -11.73 -39.23
C PHE A 11 -3.79 -12.31 -39.38
N ASN A 12 -3.97 -13.19 -40.36
CA ASN A 12 -5.28 -13.74 -40.73
C ASN A 12 -5.47 -15.17 -40.21
N SER A 13 -6.68 -15.49 -39.74
CA SER A 13 -6.91 -16.69 -38.91
C SER A 13 -6.97 -18.01 -39.69
N LYS A 14 -6.43 -19.10 -39.10
CA LYS A 14 -6.78 -20.49 -39.44
C LYS A 14 -6.87 -21.38 -38.19
N LYS A 15 -8.03 -21.99 -37.96
CA LYS A 15 -8.22 -23.10 -37.01
C LYS A 15 -7.93 -24.44 -37.72
N PRO A 16 -7.22 -25.40 -37.09
CA PRO A 16 -7.20 -26.78 -37.58
C PRO A 16 -8.51 -27.52 -37.24
N LYS A 17 -8.89 -28.49 -38.07
CA LYS A 17 -9.97 -29.46 -37.79
C LYS A 17 -9.40 -30.75 -37.15
N LYS A 18 -10.27 -31.53 -36.51
CA LYS A 18 -9.97 -32.88 -35.97
C LYS A 18 -10.20 -33.99 -37.02
N GLU A 19 -9.88 -35.22 -36.58
CA GLU A 19 -10.25 -36.54 -37.11
C GLU A 19 -9.34 -37.15 -38.20
N PRO A 20 -9.19 -38.50 -38.25
CA PRO A 20 -9.03 -39.42 -37.10
C PRO A 20 -7.89 -40.44 -37.32
N ALA A 21 -7.54 -41.21 -36.28
CA ALA A 21 -6.57 -42.32 -36.35
C ALA A 21 -7.27 -43.69 -36.36
N PRO A 22 -6.74 -44.70 -37.09
CA PRO A 22 -7.29 -46.07 -37.12
C PRO A 22 -6.78 -46.95 -35.96
N VAL A 23 -7.50 -48.04 -35.66
CA VAL A 23 -7.18 -49.06 -34.64
C VAL A 23 -7.58 -50.46 -35.18
N ASN A 24 -7.02 -51.51 -34.58
CA ASN A 24 -7.06 -52.94 -34.96
C ASN A 24 -6.05 -53.32 -36.07
N SER A 25 -5.37 -54.48 -36.04
CA SER A 25 -5.35 -55.65 -35.14
C SER A 25 -3.92 -56.26 -35.12
N GLY A 26 -3.47 -57.16 -34.24
CA GLY A 26 -4.06 -57.94 -33.12
C GLY A 26 -3.27 -59.26 -32.95
N THR A 27 -3.40 -59.99 -31.82
CA THR A 27 -2.84 -61.36 -31.53
C THR A 27 -1.29 -61.54 -31.62
N GLU A 28 -0.57 -62.28 -30.78
CA GLU A 28 -0.83 -63.05 -29.53
C GLU A 28 0.49 -63.01 -28.66
N GLU A 29 0.92 -63.87 -27.72
CA GLU A 29 0.62 -65.24 -27.23
C GLU A 29 1.06 -65.33 -25.73
N ASN A 30 1.15 -66.52 -25.10
CA ASN A 30 1.29 -66.71 -23.65
C ASN A 30 2.73 -66.96 -23.10
N ALA A 31 3.00 -66.45 -21.88
CA ALA A 31 3.79 -67.11 -20.81
C ALA A 31 3.68 -66.30 -19.48
N GLY A 32 3.75 -66.87 -18.27
CA GLY A 32 3.88 -68.28 -17.92
C GLY A 32 4.13 -68.59 -16.43
N SER A 33 3.10 -68.45 -15.58
CA SER A 33 2.94 -69.10 -14.25
C SER A 33 3.82 -68.70 -13.03
N LYS A 34 3.14 -68.65 -11.85
CA LYS A 34 3.64 -68.80 -10.46
C LYS A 34 4.49 -67.65 -9.87
N GLU A 35 4.45 -67.36 -8.56
CA GLU A 35 3.84 -68.10 -7.43
C GLU A 35 3.22 -67.16 -6.38
N ILE A 36 2.24 -67.65 -5.61
CA ILE A 36 1.77 -67.08 -4.33
C ILE A 36 1.63 -68.26 -3.36
N PRO A 37 1.84 -68.09 -2.04
CA PRO A 37 0.65 -67.91 -1.22
C PRO A 37 0.83 -67.00 0.02
N ALA A 38 -0.32 -66.76 0.66
CA ALA A 38 -0.50 -66.64 2.12
C ALA A 38 -0.18 -65.32 2.85
N GLU A 39 -1.02 -64.86 3.80
CA GLU A 39 -2.42 -65.24 4.10
C GLU A 39 -3.12 -64.21 4.99
N LEU A 40 -4.44 -63.98 4.75
CA LEU A 40 -5.48 -63.67 5.76
C LEU A 40 -5.43 -62.34 6.57
N ARG A 41 -6.55 -61.76 7.07
CA ARG A 41 -8.01 -62.06 6.94
C ARG A 41 -8.83 -60.74 7.00
N LYS A 42 -9.94 -60.60 6.25
CA LYS A 42 -11.37 -60.74 6.68
C LYS A 42 -11.75 -59.96 7.96
N GLU A 43 -12.93 -59.36 8.13
CA GLU A 43 -14.17 -59.15 7.33
C GLU A 43 -14.87 -57.89 7.96
N SER A 44 -16.02 -57.33 7.55
CA SER A 44 -17.25 -57.78 6.85
C SER A 44 -17.93 -56.51 6.25
N LEU A 45 -18.68 -56.52 5.13
CA LEU A 45 -20.08 -56.98 4.94
C LEU A 45 -21.10 -56.27 5.87
N ALA A 46 -22.29 -55.82 5.42
CA ALA A 46 -22.91 -55.90 4.07
C ALA A 46 -24.20 -55.05 3.95
N GLU A 47 -24.62 -54.79 2.68
CA GLU A 47 -26.02 -54.80 2.16
C GLU A 47 -27.11 -53.82 2.69
N SER A 48 -28.18 -53.46 1.94
CA SER A 48 -28.49 -53.53 0.48
C SER A 48 -29.76 -52.72 0.12
N ARG A 49 -30.07 -52.61 -1.20
CA ARG A 49 -31.41 -52.34 -1.84
C ARG A 49 -31.99 -50.93 -1.68
N LYS A 50 -32.70 -50.32 -2.64
CA LYS A 50 -33.17 -50.65 -4.02
C LYS A 50 -33.13 -49.34 -4.87
N GLU A 51 -32.65 -49.32 -6.10
CA GLU A 51 -33.38 -49.53 -7.38
C GLU A 51 -34.65 -48.69 -7.63
N SER A 52 -34.54 -47.75 -8.58
CA SER A 52 -35.58 -47.47 -9.59
C SER A 52 -35.02 -46.66 -10.78
N LEU A 53 -35.15 -47.17 -12.01
CA LEU A 53 -34.88 -46.49 -13.28
C LEU A 53 -36.21 -46.13 -13.97
N ALA A 54 -36.41 -44.90 -14.46
CA ALA A 54 -37.46 -44.59 -15.45
C ALA A 54 -37.34 -43.20 -16.13
N GLU A 55 -36.91 -43.21 -17.40
CA GLU A 55 -37.30 -42.30 -18.50
C GLU A 55 -37.27 -43.15 -19.80
N PRO A 56 -37.79 -42.74 -20.98
CA PRO A 56 -38.52 -41.52 -21.35
C PRO A 56 -39.85 -41.77 -22.15
N ARG A 57 -40.60 -40.69 -22.46
CA ARG A 57 -41.42 -40.41 -23.68
C ARG A 57 -42.13 -39.05 -23.46
N LYS A 58 -42.15 -38.03 -24.34
CA LYS A 58 -42.37 -37.84 -25.79
C LYS A 58 -43.83 -37.49 -26.18
N GLU A 59 -43.92 -36.47 -27.04
CA GLU A 59 -45.05 -36.01 -27.88
C GLU A 59 -46.27 -35.31 -27.20
N SER A 60 -46.95 -34.33 -27.82
CA SER A 60 -46.58 -33.32 -28.86
C SER A 60 -47.71 -32.27 -29.06
N LEU A 61 -47.47 -31.24 -29.90
CA LEU A 61 -48.44 -30.33 -30.58
C LEU A 61 -49.16 -29.22 -29.76
N ALA A 62 -48.79 -27.94 -29.99
CA ALA A 62 -49.67 -26.92 -30.61
C ALA A 62 -49.02 -25.51 -30.72
N GLU A 63 -48.74 -25.09 -31.96
CA GLU A 63 -48.48 -23.71 -32.45
C GLU A 63 -49.13 -23.63 -33.87
N PRO A 64 -49.30 -22.47 -34.59
CA PRO A 64 -48.47 -21.25 -34.56
C PRO A 64 -49.20 -19.88 -34.81
N ARG A 65 -48.42 -18.78 -34.81
CA ARG A 65 -48.51 -17.54 -35.68
C ARG A 65 -47.33 -16.60 -35.28
N LYS A 66 -46.33 -16.31 -36.15
CA LYS A 66 -46.26 -15.28 -37.23
C LYS A 66 -46.36 -13.83 -36.69
N GLU A 67 -45.54 -12.84 -37.05
CA GLU A 67 -44.50 -12.56 -38.10
C GLU A 67 -43.35 -11.71 -37.44
N SER A 68 -42.05 -11.61 -37.80
CA SER A 68 -41.25 -11.40 -39.04
C SER A 68 -41.48 -10.04 -39.75
N LEU A 69 -40.51 -9.26 -40.28
CA LEU A 69 -39.04 -9.12 -40.18
C LEU A 69 -38.61 -7.88 -41.03
N ALA A 70 -37.41 -7.32 -40.79
CA ALA A 70 -36.54 -6.58 -41.74
C ALA A 70 -36.74 -5.09 -42.12
N GLU A 71 -35.56 -4.53 -42.50
CA GLU A 71 -35.12 -3.25 -43.09
C GLU A 71 -35.93 -2.69 -44.30
N PRO A 72 -35.78 -1.40 -44.69
CA PRO A 72 -34.70 -1.02 -45.63
C PRO A 72 -34.11 0.41 -45.43
N ARG A 73 -33.42 0.94 -46.48
CA ARG A 73 -32.44 2.04 -46.43
C ARG A 73 -32.67 3.16 -47.45
N LYS A 74 -32.06 4.32 -47.15
CA LYS A 74 -31.33 5.24 -48.08
C LYS A 74 -32.10 6.20 -49.01
N GLU A 75 -31.31 7.25 -49.35
CA GLU A 75 -31.39 8.16 -50.51
C GLU A 75 -32.31 9.39 -50.47
N SER A 76 -31.86 10.41 -51.21
CA SER A 76 -32.29 11.80 -51.33
C SER A 76 -32.05 12.21 -52.80
N PRO A 77 -32.82 13.13 -53.42
CA PRO A 77 -32.48 14.55 -53.26
C PRO A 77 -33.63 15.57 -53.50
N ASP A 78 -33.24 16.85 -53.50
CA ASP A 78 -33.74 18.00 -54.29
C ASP A 78 -35.08 18.74 -54.03
N GLU A 79 -34.89 20.08 -53.93
CA GLU A 79 -35.66 21.19 -54.51
C GLU A 79 -36.97 21.79 -53.89
N ILE A 80 -37.17 23.07 -54.25
CA ILE A 80 -38.36 23.94 -54.18
C ILE A 80 -38.75 24.58 -52.82
N ASN A 81 -38.25 25.81 -52.66
CA ASN A 81 -38.86 26.97 -51.96
C ASN A 81 -39.94 27.60 -52.91
N PRO A 82 -40.93 28.46 -52.53
CA PRO A 82 -41.10 29.21 -51.27
C PRO A 82 -42.57 29.45 -50.78
N GLU A 83 -42.73 30.40 -49.85
CA GLU A 83 -43.77 31.46 -49.78
C GLU A 83 -45.05 31.39 -48.89
N ASN A 84 -45.14 32.43 -48.04
CA ASN A 84 -46.29 33.32 -47.75
C ASN A 84 -47.56 32.86 -46.99
N LYS A 85 -47.68 33.34 -45.73
CA LYS A 85 -48.63 34.43 -45.36
C LYS A 85 -48.53 34.93 -43.89
N ASN A 86 -48.38 36.26 -43.73
CA ASN A 86 -49.21 37.23 -42.97
C ASN A 86 -49.72 36.91 -41.53
N MET A 87 -49.83 37.86 -40.58
CA MET A 87 -49.80 39.34 -40.67
C MET A 87 -49.53 40.06 -39.32
N SER A 88 -49.55 41.41 -39.34
CA SER A 88 -49.35 42.40 -38.24
C SER A 88 -47.92 42.49 -37.65
N LYS A 89 -47.16 43.60 -37.67
CA LYS A 89 -47.40 45.09 -37.62
C LYS A 89 -47.91 45.60 -36.28
N THR A 90 -47.42 46.71 -35.67
CA THR A 90 -46.44 47.78 -36.06
C THR A 90 -45.97 48.50 -34.76
N ALA A 91 -45.01 49.43 -34.66
CA ALA A 91 -44.12 50.17 -35.59
C ALA A 91 -42.93 50.78 -34.79
N ASP A 92 -41.80 51.24 -35.36
CA ASP A 92 -41.08 50.84 -36.59
C ASP A 92 -39.54 50.88 -36.28
N SER A 93 -38.64 51.85 -36.50
CA SER A 93 -38.41 53.01 -37.42
C SER A 93 -36.98 53.58 -37.11
N VAL A 94 -36.14 54.12 -38.01
CA VAL A 94 -36.03 54.10 -39.49
C VAL A 94 -34.57 54.46 -39.92
N GLU A 95 -34.07 53.86 -41.02
CA GLU A 95 -32.92 54.25 -41.90
C GLU A 95 -31.48 54.49 -41.32
N ASP A 96 -30.36 54.36 -42.06
CA ASP A 96 -30.14 54.36 -43.53
C ASP A 96 -29.00 53.40 -44.01
N VAL A 97 -28.71 53.30 -45.33
CA VAL A 97 -27.93 52.20 -45.98
C VAL A 97 -26.79 52.70 -46.96
N PRO A 98 -26.34 51.95 -48.01
CA PRO A 98 -25.03 51.29 -48.25
C PRO A 98 -23.96 52.15 -49.04
N ASP A 99 -22.82 51.69 -49.61
CA ASP A 99 -22.28 50.34 -49.95
C ASP A 99 -20.73 50.29 -50.22
N LEU A 100 -20.15 49.06 -50.26
CA LEU A 100 -18.86 48.63 -50.88
C LEU A 100 -17.54 49.30 -50.38
N VAL A 101 -16.29 48.79 -50.58
CA VAL A 101 -15.63 48.07 -51.69
C VAL A 101 -14.60 47.00 -51.18
N THR A 102 -14.30 46.00 -52.02
CA THR A 102 -13.33 44.89 -51.83
C THR A 102 -11.83 45.23 -51.96
N SER A 103 -10.92 44.47 -51.34
CA SER A 103 -9.95 43.56 -52.04
C SER A 103 -8.79 43.03 -51.15
N HIS A 104 -8.01 42.08 -51.70
CA HIS A 104 -6.86 41.37 -51.10
C HIS A 104 -5.55 42.24 -51.12
N GLN A 105 -4.35 41.84 -50.67
CA GLN A 105 -3.75 40.51 -50.40
C GLN A 105 -2.57 40.62 -49.39
N ALA A 106 -1.84 39.53 -49.12
CA ALA A 106 -0.88 39.42 -48.00
C ALA A 106 0.60 39.41 -48.42
N THR A 107 1.52 39.73 -47.48
CA THR A 107 2.83 39.05 -47.30
C THR A 107 3.44 39.32 -45.90
N SER A 108 4.52 38.59 -45.57
CA SER A 108 5.19 38.49 -44.26
C SER A 108 6.61 39.09 -44.25
N ILE A 109 7.26 39.25 -43.06
CA ILE A 109 8.64 38.75 -42.74
C ILE A 109 9.20 39.24 -41.36
N LEU A 110 9.77 38.28 -40.60
CA LEU A 110 10.85 38.30 -39.56
C LEU A 110 10.95 39.29 -38.38
N THR A 111 11.73 38.85 -37.37
CA THR A 111 12.17 39.50 -36.11
C THR A 111 13.53 40.22 -36.27
N PRO A 112 14.04 40.92 -35.23
CA PRO A 112 15.03 40.30 -34.31
C PRO A 112 14.98 40.80 -32.83
N ASP A 113 15.93 40.29 -32.03
CA ASP A 113 16.24 40.57 -30.60
C ASP A 113 16.99 41.94 -30.42
N THR A 114 17.53 42.42 -29.28
CA THR A 114 18.09 41.84 -28.02
C THR A 114 18.25 42.96 -26.93
N GLU A 115 18.87 42.65 -25.76
CA GLU A 115 19.51 43.60 -24.78
C GLU A 115 18.62 44.58 -23.95
N GLU A 116 19.02 45.13 -22.78
CA GLU A 116 19.77 44.55 -21.64
C GLU A 116 19.49 45.32 -20.31
N ILE A 117 19.90 44.70 -19.19
CA ILE A 117 20.14 45.17 -17.80
C ILE A 117 20.00 46.68 -17.45
N LEU A 118 19.25 47.01 -16.37
CA LEU A 118 19.79 47.75 -15.19
C LEU A 118 18.83 47.84 -13.96
N GLN A 119 19.40 48.21 -12.81
CA GLN A 119 18.76 48.26 -11.48
C GLN A 119 18.34 49.69 -11.07
N ALA A 120 17.30 49.80 -10.21
CA ALA A 120 17.12 50.91 -9.26
C ALA A 120 16.24 50.47 -8.08
N SER A 121 16.29 51.20 -6.96
CA SER A 121 15.68 50.85 -5.67
C SER A 121 14.76 51.95 -5.11
N SER A 122 13.96 51.62 -4.08
CA SER A 122 13.45 52.53 -3.01
C SER A 122 12.50 53.70 -3.44
N SER A 123 11.53 54.17 -2.64
CA SER A 123 11.00 53.80 -1.31
C SER A 123 9.80 54.72 -0.95
N ASP A 124 8.94 54.30 -0.01
CA ASP A 124 8.24 55.15 1.01
C ASP A 124 7.26 56.28 0.54
N ASN A 125 6.35 56.87 1.34
CA ASN A 125 5.66 56.63 2.65
C ASN A 125 4.21 57.21 2.45
N LEU A 126 3.19 57.32 3.32
CA LEU A 126 2.91 57.27 4.77
C LEU A 126 1.60 56.45 5.02
N CYS A 127 1.20 55.94 6.20
CA CYS A 127 1.47 56.19 7.64
C CYS A 127 0.54 57.21 8.35
N LYS A 128 -0.02 56.81 9.52
CA LYS A 128 -0.69 57.55 10.65
C LYS A 128 -1.83 56.70 11.26
N ASP A 129 -2.25 56.81 12.52
CA ASP A 129 -1.86 57.58 13.74
C ASP A 129 -2.46 56.80 14.96
N CYS A 130 -2.14 56.96 16.26
CA CYS A 130 -1.25 57.83 17.05
C CYS A 130 -1.07 57.24 18.49
N ARG A 131 0.14 57.32 19.10
CA ARG A 131 0.40 57.51 20.57
C ARG A 131 0.09 56.36 21.56
N ASN A 132 0.72 56.24 22.75
CA ASN A 132 1.81 56.93 23.50
C ASN A 132 2.39 55.92 24.55
N ASP A 133 3.40 56.11 25.41
CA ASP A 133 4.41 57.13 25.82
C ASP A 133 5.73 56.34 26.16
N LEU A 134 6.97 56.83 26.37
CA LEU A 134 7.62 57.93 27.13
C LEU A 134 7.65 57.76 28.68
N SER A 135 8.79 57.88 29.39
CA SER A 135 10.22 57.97 28.97
C SER A 135 11.22 57.72 30.15
N ASP A 136 12.51 57.96 29.89
CA ASP A 136 13.61 58.28 30.82
C ASP A 136 14.35 57.16 31.60
N HIS A 137 15.66 57.27 31.94
CA HIS A 137 16.84 57.77 31.17
C HIS A 137 18.17 57.44 31.93
N ILE A 138 19.31 57.60 31.24
CA ILE A 138 20.60 58.14 31.75
C ILE A 138 21.71 57.21 32.38
N LEU A 139 22.91 57.40 31.80
CA LEU A 139 24.32 57.21 32.26
C LEU A 139 25.01 55.85 32.48
N LYS A 140 26.30 55.87 32.12
CA LYS A 140 27.39 54.98 32.58
C LYS A 140 28.22 55.72 33.64
N THR A 141 28.69 55.03 34.67
CA THR A 141 29.96 55.36 35.35
C THR A 141 30.55 54.12 36.04
N GLU A 142 31.86 54.17 36.31
CA GLU A 142 32.62 53.09 36.94
C GLU A 142 32.68 53.23 38.46
N SER A 143 32.86 52.12 39.19
CA SER A 143 33.78 52.05 40.35
C SER A 143 34.03 50.60 40.78
N LYS A 144 35.17 50.38 41.44
CA LYS A 144 35.63 49.08 41.95
C LYS A 144 35.16 48.86 43.40
N ILE A 145 35.14 47.61 43.84
CA ILE A 145 35.64 47.14 45.15
C ILE A 145 36.07 45.66 45.00
N GLU A 146 37.01 45.20 45.82
CA GLU A 146 37.79 43.97 45.63
C GLU A 146 37.30 42.79 46.50
N SER A 147 38.06 41.68 46.40
CA SER A 147 38.11 40.45 47.23
C SER A 147 37.50 39.18 46.59
N ASP A 148 38.11 38.01 46.71
CA ASP A 148 39.55 37.67 46.82
C ASP A 148 39.73 36.17 46.51
N VAL A 149 40.91 35.74 46.05
CA VAL A 149 41.25 34.31 45.92
C VAL A 149 42.51 33.99 46.71
N PRO A 150 42.40 33.18 47.78
CA PRO A 150 43.53 32.43 48.32
C PRO A 150 43.38 30.91 48.10
N SER A 151 44.50 30.20 48.10
CA SER A 151 44.55 28.74 47.95
C SER A 151 45.49 28.11 48.98
N SER A 152 45.24 26.84 49.35
CA SER A 152 46.07 26.01 50.26
C SER A 152 46.07 26.47 51.75
N PRO A 153 46.69 25.74 52.72
CA PRO A 153 47.44 24.47 52.63
C PRO A 153 47.13 23.36 53.67
N ALA A 154 47.59 22.14 53.32
CA ALA A 154 48.02 20.95 54.11
C ALA A 154 47.98 20.97 55.67
N LYS A 155 47.83 19.85 56.43
CA LYS A 155 48.59 18.56 56.39
C LYS A 155 48.22 17.63 57.59
N SER A 156 48.65 16.35 57.54
CA SER A 156 48.77 15.34 58.64
C SER A 156 47.44 14.70 59.14
N ILE A 157 47.39 13.46 59.69
CA ILE A 157 48.41 12.55 60.28
C ILE A 157 48.36 11.11 59.67
N PHE A 158 49.49 10.39 59.81
CA PHE A 158 49.83 8.95 59.59
C PHE A 158 48.68 7.92 59.67
N LYS A 159 48.70 6.71 59.06
CA LYS A 159 49.62 5.89 58.20
C LYS A 159 48.78 4.66 57.73
N SER A 160 49.30 3.53 57.23
CA SER A 160 50.02 3.15 55.99
C SER A 160 49.70 1.63 55.75
N SER A 161 50.25 0.78 54.87
CA SER A 161 51.44 0.69 53.99
C SER A 161 51.20 -0.51 53.02
N SER A 162 51.93 -0.81 51.93
CA SER A 162 53.04 -0.17 51.21
C SER A 162 53.35 -0.92 49.88
N LEU A 163 53.59 -0.17 48.79
CA LEU A 163 54.74 -0.22 47.85
C LEU A 163 55.36 -1.58 47.36
N PRO A 164 55.99 -1.62 46.15
CA PRO A 164 55.78 -0.84 44.91
C PRO A 164 55.97 -1.65 43.58
N LYS A 165 56.09 -0.94 42.44
CA LYS A 165 56.42 -1.44 41.08
C LYS A 165 57.91 -1.77 40.89
N THR A 166 58.26 -2.64 39.92
CA THR A 166 59.34 -2.41 38.88
C THR A 166 59.46 -3.53 37.81
N THR A 167 59.89 -3.15 36.60
CA THR A 167 60.66 -3.91 35.55
C THR A 167 60.29 -5.35 35.10
N PRO A 168 60.23 -5.62 33.77
CA PRO A 168 60.32 -6.96 33.19
C PRO A 168 61.69 -7.25 32.53
N VAL A 169 62.40 -8.31 32.93
CA VAL A 169 63.65 -8.79 32.30
C VAL A 169 63.78 -10.33 32.34
N SER A 170 63.94 -10.94 31.15
CA SER A 170 64.48 -12.29 30.83
C SER A 170 63.83 -13.59 31.35
N LYS A 171 64.20 -14.71 30.71
CA LYS A 171 63.69 -16.10 30.89
C LYS A 171 64.50 -16.88 31.95
N PRO A 172 63.93 -17.96 32.53
CA PRO A 172 64.37 -19.34 32.21
C PRO A 172 63.16 -20.26 31.82
N VAL A 173 63.20 -21.31 30.98
CA VAL A 173 64.09 -22.48 30.72
C VAL A 173 63.65 -23.78 31.44
N SER A 174 63.80 -24.93 30.76
CA SER A 174 63.49 -26.34 31.15
C SER A 174 62.01 -26.76 31.02
N LYS A 175 61.64 -28.00 30.61
CA LYS A 175 62.38 -29.20 30.13
C LYS A 175 61.53 -29.88 29.02
N ASN A 176 62.12 -30.36 27.92
CA ASN A 176 62.46 -31.77 27.67
C ASN A 176 61.46 -32.81 28.18
N ASP A 177 60.75 -33.47 27.27
CA ASP A 177 60.95 -34.88 26.87
C ASP A 177 59.76 -35.32 25.98
N SER A 178 59.80 -36.28 25.05
CA SER A 178 60.76 -36.89 24.11
C SER A 178 60.06 -38.18 23.60
N ILE A 179 60.60 -38.89 22.58
CA ILE A 179 60.15 -40.26 22.16
C ILE A 179 58.75 -40.31 21.48
N SER A 180 58.51 -40.97 20.33
CA SER A 180 59.38 -41.71 19.38
C SER A 180 58.62 -42.12 18.09
N ILE A 181 59.35 -42.38 16.98
CA ILE A 181 59.29 -43.57 16.05
C ILE A 181 57.87 -44.01 15.56
N SER A 182 57.58 -44.23 14.26
CA SER A 182 58.36 -44.91 13.21
C SER A 182 57.92 -44.56 11.75
N ASP A 183 58.80 -44.92 10.80
CA ASP A 183 58.51 -45.57 9.49
C ASP A 183 57.72 -44.83 8.37
N LEU A 184 58.03 -45.02 7.08
CA LEU A 184 59.15 -45.72 6.42
C LEU A 184 59.47 -45.05 5.07
N SER A 185 60.63 -45.40 4.50
CA SER A 185 61.24 -44.81 3.30
C SER A 185 60.94 -45.57 1.99
N LEU A 186 61.69 -45.22 0.92
CA LEU A 186 61.80 -45.88 -0.41
C LEU A 186 60.75 -45.40 -1.44
N GLU A 187 61.05 -45.24 -2.75
CA GLU A 187 62.29 -45.51 -3.50
C GLU A 187 62.43 -44.71 -4.83
N SER A 188 63.67 -44.68 -5.36
CA SER A 188 64.18 -44.65 -6.77
C SER A 188 63.26 -44.40 -8.00
N GLU A 189 63.69 -43.98 -9.21
CA GLU A 189 64.96 -43.46 -9.82
C GLU A 189 64.62 -42.93 -11.25
N VAL A 190 65.14 -41.78 -11.74
CA VAL A 190 66.26 -41.57 -12.70
C VAL A 190 65.97 -41.89 -14.21
N LEU A 191 66.66 -41.13 -15.10
CA LEU A 191 66.62 -41.09 -16.58
C LEU A 191 65.47 -40.23 -17.20
N GLY A 192 65.73 -39.34 -18.17
CA GLY A 192 67.00 -38.99 -18.82
C GLY A 192 66.97 -37.73 -19.71
N SER A 193 68.12 -37.40 -20.30
CA SER A 193 68.43 -36.26 -21.18
C SER A 193 67.53 -36.14 -22.44
N SER A 194 67.46 -35.03 -23.20
CA SER A 194 68.49 -34.01 -23.49
C SER A 194 67.90 -32.72 -24.11
N GLY A 195 68.59 -31.58 -23.99
CA GLY A 195 68.39 -30.44 -24.90
C GLY A 195 68.63 -29.07 -24.24
N LYS A 196 69.68 -28.36 -24.68
CA LYS A 196 69.94 -26.95 -24.38
C LYS A 196 69.92 -26.18 -25.69
N GLU A 197 69.04 -25.19 -25.82
CA GLU A 197 69.31 -23.99 -26.62
C GLU A 197 68.85 -22.78 -25.81
N ASP A 198 69.80 -21.94 -25.39
CA ASP A 198 69.53 -20.76 -24.57
C ASP A 198 69.19 -19.58 -25.50
N PHE A 199 67.95 -19.08 -25.47
CA PHE A 199 67.56 -17.79 -26.07
C PHE A 199 67.15 -16.79 -24.97
N PRO A 200 67.66 -15.55 -24.98
CA PRO A 200 67.41 -14.60 -23.90
C PRO A 200 66.03 -13.94 -24.06
N PHE A 201 65.25 -13.97 -22.99
CA PHE A 201 64.15 -13.03 -22.77
C PHE A 201 64.28 -12.44 -21.37
N GLU A 202 64.13 -11.12 -21.26
CA GLU A 202 64.36 -10.40 -20.01
C GLU A 202 63.29 -10.76 -18.98
N GLY A 203 63.71 -11.07 -17.76
CA GLY A 203 62.82 -11.49 -16.69
C GLY A 203 61.93 -10.34 -16.23
N PHE A 204 60.64 -10.41 -16.53
CA PHE A 204 59.65 -9.58 -15.84
C PHE A 204 59.60 -10.04 -14.38
N ALA A 205 59.95 -9.14 -13.46
CA ALA A 205 59.96 -9.45 -12.04
C ALA A 205 58.55 -9.83 -11.57
N GLY A 206 58.43 -10.93 -10.82
CA GLY A 206 57.17 -11.28 -10.19
C GLY A 206 56.76 -10.21 -9.18
N CYS A 207 55.52 -9.74 -9.26
CA CYS A 207 54.91 -9.03 -8.13
C CYS A 207 54.67 -10.03 -7.00
N ASP A 208 55.14 -9.72 -5.80
CA ASP A 208 54.99 -10.60 -4.64
C ASP A 208 53.51 -10.89 -4.30
N ASP A 209 53.18 -12.17 -4.12
CA ASP A 209 51.87 -12.69 -3.67
C ASP A 209 51.46 -12.27 -2.22
N ASN A 210 52.07 -11.23 -1.67
CA ASN A 210 52.01 -10.87 -0.24
C ASN A 210 51.53 -9.43 0.04
N VAL A 211 50.65 -8.87 -0.81
CA VAL A 211 49.93 -7.61 -0.52
C VAL A 211 48.40 -7.76 -0.60
N LEU A 212 47.85 -8.96 -0.33
CA LEU A 212 46.42 -9.15 -0.09
C LEU A 212 45.99 -8.70 1.31
N LYS A 213 46.14 -7.40 1.60
CA LYS A 213 45.23 -6.74 2.56
C LYS A 213 43.88 -6.65 1.88
N ALA A 214 42.86 -7.30 2.45
CA ALA A 214 41.53 -7.43 1.87
C ALA A 214 41.00 -6.08 1.35
N SER A 215 40.87 -5.98 0.03
CA SER A 215 40.37 -4.80 -0.67
C SER A 215 38.89 -5.01 -1.03
N PRO A 216 38.09 -3.94 -1.14
CA PRO A 216 36.66 -4.03 -1.51
C PRO A 216 36.44 -4.55 -2.94
N VAL A 217 37.50 -4.80 -3.72
CA VAL A 217 37.45 -5.43 -5.04
C VAL A 217 36.98 -6.89 -4.96
N SER A 218 37.28 -7.60 -3.85
CA SER A 218 36.90 -9.01 -3.67
C SER A 218 35.38 -9.23 -3.61
N GLU A 219 34.62 -8.23 -3.20
CA GLU A 219 33.16 -8.27 -3.08
C GLU A 219 32.41 -7.70 -4.31
N ALA A 220 33.13 -7.19 -5.32
CA ALA A 220 32.51 -6.59 -6.49
C ALA A 220 31.88 -7.64 -7.42
N PHE A 221 30.61 -7.44 -7.81
CA PHE A 221 29.94 -8.25 -8.84
C PHE A 221 30.64 -8.10 -10.21
N GLY A 222 31.17 -6.92 -10.48
CA GLY A 222 31.80 -6.57 -11.75
C GLY A 222 32.16 -5.09 -11.84
N ILE A 223 32.22 -4.55 -13.06
CA ILE A 223 32.65 -3.17 -13.34
C ILE A 223 31.70 -2.46 -14.31
N VAL A 224 31.55 -1.15 -14.16
CA VAL A 224 30.87 -0.29 -15.14
C VAL A 224 31.68 -0.25 -16.45
N THR A 225 31.02 -0.40 -17.60
CA THR A 225 31.69 -0.48 -18.91
C THR A 225 31.05 0.43 -19.98
N THR A 226 31.89 1.05 -20.79
CA THR A 226 31.51 1.81 -22.00
C THR A 226 31.62 0.99 -23.28
N GLY A 227 32.16 -0.23 -23.22
CA GLY A 227 32.61 -0.97 -24.42
C GLY A 227 31.50 -1.63 -25.26
N ILE A 228 30.23 -1.34 -24.98
CA ILE A 228 29.07 -2.08 -25.51
C ILE A 228 27.86 -1.16 -25.74
N GLU A 229 27.55 -0.34 -24.74
CA GLU A 229 26.56 0.73 -24.75
C GLU A 229 27.25 1.99 -24.17
N PRO A 230 26.95 3.20 -24.65
CA PRO A 230 27.51 4.41 -24.07
C PRO A 230 26.97 4.61 -22.65
N LEU A 231 27.81 5.13 -21.74
CA LEU A 231 27.36 5.55 -20.42
C LEU A 231 26.70 6.93 -20.56
N GLU A 232 25.39 7.00 -20.35
CA GLU A 232 24.59 8.21 -20.56
C GLU A 232 23.67 8.48 -19.38
N LEU A 233 23.49 9.76 -19.05
CA LEU A 233 22.54 10.25 -18.06
C LEU A 233 21.79 11.42 -18.66
N THR A 234 20.49 11.24 -18.90
CA THR A 234 19.60 12.25 -19.49
C THR A 234 18.49 12.61 -18.50
N PRO A 235 17.84 13.78 -18.62
CA PRO A 235 16.65 14.11 -17.82
C PRO A 235 15.49 13.10 -17.97
N SER A 236 15.50 12.30 -19.03
CA SER A 236 14.51 11.27 -19.36
C SER A 236 14.85 9.86 -18.89
N GLY A 237 16.07 9.61 -18.41
CA GLY A 237 16.55 8.27 -18.04
C GLY A 237 18.06 8.09 -18.24
N ALA A 238 18.58 6.94 -17.84
CA ALA A 238 20.02 6.65 -17.88
C ALA A 238 20.32 5.33 -18.58
N VAL A 239 21.53 5.24 -19.13
CA VAL A 239 22.15 4.00 -19.61
C VAL A 239 23.46 3.85 -18.85
N ILE A 240 23.45 3.01 -17.81
CA ILE A 240 24.65 2.66 -17.04
C ILE A 240 24.77 1.14 -17.08
N THR A 241 25.68 0.63 -17.91
CA THR A 241 25.81 -0.81 -18.14
C THR A 241 27.07 -1.36 -17.48
N GLY A 242 26.90 -2.40 -16.69
CA GLY A 242 27.96 -3.13 -15.99
C GLY A 242 28.24 -4.48 -16.62
N TYR A 243 29.52 -4.83 -16.73
CA TYR A 243 29.97 -6.19 -17.02
C TYR A 243 30.11 -6.97 -15.71
N ILE A 244 29.45 -8.12 -15.60
CA ILE A 244 29.42 -8.96 -14.39
C ILE A 244 30.35 -10.17 -14.57
N THR A 245 31.17 -10.43 -13.55
CA THR A 245 32.17 -11.51 -13.55
C THR A 245 31.52 -12.90 -13.51
N SER A 246 32.10 -13.87 -14.24
CA SER A 246 31.58 -15.24 -14.34
C SER A 246 31.34 -15.91 -12.98
N ALA A 247 32.20 -15.62 -11.99
CA ALA A 247 32.10 -16.16 -10.63
C ALA A 247 30.95 -15.61 -9.75
N ARG A 248 30.24 -14.55 -10.18
CA ARG A 248 29.18 -13.88 -9.39
C ARG A 248 27.85 -13.71 -10.14
N ARG A 249 27.67 -14.38 -11.28
CA ARG A 249 26.45 -14.21 -12.11
C ARG A 249 25.18 -14.73 -11.43
N ASP A 250 25.28 -15.76 -10.60
CA ASP A 250 24.16 -16.30 -9.81
C ASP A 250 23.71 -15.39 -8.65
N GLU A 251 24.56 -14.47 -8.20
CA GLU A 251 24.28 -13.58 -7.06
C GLU A 251 23.41 -12.38 -7.48
N ILE A 252 23.54 -11.92 -8.73
CA ILE A 252 22.87 -10.71 -9.22
C ILE A 252 21.52 -11.05 -9.87
N ARG A 253 20.47 -10.32 -9.49
CA ARG A 253 19.10 -10.57 -9.96
C ARG A 253 18.41 -9.29 -10.41
N LEU A 254 17.34 -9.45 -11.18
CA LEU A 254 16.50 -8.34 -11.59
C LEU A 254 15.88 -7.67 -10.35
N GLY A 255 16.11 -6.37 -10.18
CA GLY A 255 15.71 -5.60 -9.01
C GLY A 255 16.72 -5.56 -7.86
N THR A 256 17.87 -6.26 -7.95
CA THR A 256 18.92 -6.19 -6.92
C THR A 256 19.42 -4.75 -6.77
N TYR A 257 19.56 -4.27 -5.53
CA TYR A 257 20.18 -2.97 -5.25
C TYR A 257 21.70 -3.10 -5.21
N VAL A 258 22.39 -2.13 -5.81
CA VAL A 258 23.86 -2.10 -5.93
C VAL A 258 24.40 -0.70 -5.64
N VAL A 259 25.69 -0.64 -5.31
CA VAL A 259 26.43 0.60 -5.05
C VAL A 259 27.60 0.74 -6.02
N VAL A 260 27.76 1.90 -6.63
CA VAL A 260 28.93 2.25 -7.45
C VAL A 260 29.63 3.47 -6.83
N PRO A 261 30.85 3.35 -6.27
CA PRO A 261 31.51 4.44 -5.55
C PRO A 261 32.14 5.49 -6.49
N TYR A 262 32.08 6.76 -6.11
CA TYR A 262 32.81 7.84 -6.76
C TYR A 262 34.13 8.16 -6.03
N GLU A 263 35.10 8.74 -6.72
CA GLU A 263 36.43 9.08 -6.18
C GLU A 263 36.40 10.04 -4.98
N ASN A 264 35.35 10.86 -4.89
CA ASN A 264 35.12 11.81 -3.80
C ASN A 264 34.48 11.19 -2.53
N GLY A 265 34.28 9.87 -2.51
CA GLY A 265 33.64 9.15 -1.40
C GLY A 265 32.11 9.21 -1.40
N GLU A 266 31.48 9.80 -2.42
CA GLU A 266 30.05 9.61 -2.68
C GLU A 266 29.78 8.22 -3.26
N LYS A 267 28.52 7.78 -3.24
CA LYS A 267 28.10 6.45 -3.69
C LYS A 267 26.84 6.56 -4.56
N LEU A 268 26.89 6.13 -5.82
CA LEU A 268 25.68 5.95 -6.62
C LEU A 268 24.92 4.72 -6.12
N PHE A 269 23.68 4.90 -5.70
CA PHE A 269 22.76 3.82 -5.34
C PHE A 269 21.82 3.56 -6.52
N ALA A 270 21.81 2.31 -7.00
CA ALA A 270 21.11 1.91 -8.22
C ALA A 270 20.40 0.55 -8.05
N ARG A 271 19.44 0.28 -8.95
CA ARG A 271 18.67 -0.96 -9.06
C ARG A 271 19.03 -1.67 -10.35
N VAL A 272 19.18 -3.00 -10.35
CA VAL A 272 19.41 -3.77 -11.60
C VAL A 272 18.11 -3.84 -12.41
N GLY A 273 17.96 -2.95 -13.39
CA GLY A 273 16.75 -2.81 -14.21
C GLY A 273 16.64 -3.80 -15.37
N LYS A 274 17.77 -4.37 -15.81
CA LYS A 274 17.84 -5.38 -16.89
C LYS A 274 19.09 -6.23 -16.73
N LEU A 275 18.95 -7.54 -16.98
CA LEU A 275 20.06 -8.49 -17.14
C LEU A 275 20.04 -9.04 -18.56
N GLN A 276 21.20 -9.18 -19.20
CA GLN A 276 21.32 -9.69 -20.56
C GLN A 276 22.64 -10.43 -20.79
N TYR A 277 22.58 -11.63 -21.36
CA TYR A 277 23.72 -12.23 -22.05
C TYR A 277 23.86 -11.63 -23.45
N ARG A 278 25.08 -11.24 -23.82
CA ARG A 278 25.45 -10.80 -25.16
C ARG A 278 26.68 -11.60 -25.62
N GLN A 279 26.49 -12.39 -26.66
CA GLN A 279 27.55 -13.22 -27.26
C GLN A 279 28.73 -12.35 -27.73
N GLU A 280 29.98 -12.80 -27.52
CA GLU A 280 31.17 -12.12 -28.04
C GLU A 280 31.63 -12.67 -29.39
N PHE A 281 31.62 -14.00 -29.54
CA PHE A 281 32.12 -14.69 -30.73
C PHE A 281 30.98 -15.25 -31.59
N VAL A 282 31.20 -15.38 -32.90
CA VAL A 282 30.21 -15.96 -33.82
C VAL A 282 30.22 -17.49 -33.68
N VAL A 283 29.50 -17.99 -32.68
CA VAL A 283 29.27 -19.43 -32.44
C VAL A 283 27.81 -19.74 -32.75
N ASP A 284 27.56 -20.74 -33.60
CA ASP A 284 26.20 -21.18 -33.97
C ASP A 284 25.63 -22.14 -32.90
N ASP A 285 25.22 -21.54 -31.78
CA ASP A 285 24.59 -22.22 -30.64
C ASP A 285 23.17 -22.74 -30.94
N ALA A 286 22.52 -22.17 -31.97
CA ALA A 286 21.19 -22.53 -32.47
C ALA A 286 21.15 -23.84 -33.31
N THR A 287 22.21 -24.65 -33.30
CA THR A 287 22.27 -25.92 -34.05
C THR A 287 21.85 -27.14 -33.21
N GLU A 288 21.11 -28.09 -33.80
CA GLU A 288 20.71 -29.35 -33.13
C GLU A 288 21.92 -30.10 -32.55
N ILE A 289 23.08 -30.02 -33.21
CA ILE A 289 24.32 -30.64 -32.77
C ILE A 289 24.85 -29.96 -31.49
N HIS A 290 24.83 -28.63 -31.41
CA HIS A 290 25.18 -27.90 -30.20
C HIS A 290 24.18 -28.19 -29.08
N SER A 291 22.87 -28.09 -29.36
CA SER A 291 21.81 -28.36 -28.37
C SER A 291 21.89 -29.78 -27.82
N ARG A 292 22.10 -30.81 -28.65
CA ARG A 292 22.24 -32.20 -28.21
C ARG A 292 23.51 -32.44 -27.40
N ARG A 293 24.62 -31.77 -27.73
CA ARG A 293 25.85 -31.82 -26.90
C ARG A 293 25.56 -31.24 -25.51
N MET A 294 25.00 -30.04 -25.43
CA MET A 294 24.65 -29.39 -24.15
C MET A 294 23.66 -30.24 -23.33
N LEU A 295 22.59 -30.76 -23.94
CA LEU A 295 21.61 -31.61 -23.26
C LEU A 295 22.17 -32.98 -22.83
N SER A 296 23.24 -33.46 -23.47
CA SER A 296 23.93 -34.71 -23.08
C SER A 296 25.00 -34.51 -21.99
N ALA A 297 25.50 -33.28 -21.81
CA ALA A 297 26.56 -32.94 -20.89
C ALA A 297 26.05 -32.88 -19.43
N ARG A 298 25.97 -34.04 -18.77
CA ARG A 298 25.67 -34.13 -17.34
C ARG A 298 26.79 -33.53 -16.47
N GLY A 299 26.76 -32.21 -16.27
CA GLY A 299 27.55 -31.54 -15.24
C GLY A 299 28.67 -30.62 -15.72
N ASN A 300 28.70 -30.23 -16.99
CA ASN A 300 29.46 -29.04 -17.42
C ASN A 300 28.57 -28.21 -18.36
N PRO A 301 28.05 -27.04 -17.94
CA PRO A 301 27.18 -26.20 -18.76
C PRO A 301 27.98 -25.46 -19.85
N VAL A 302 27.33 -24.49 -20.50
CA VAL A 302 27.89 -23.56 -21.49
C VAL A 302 29.25 -23.01 -21.04
N ASN A 303 30.20 -22.84 -21.97
CA ASN A 303 31.42 -22.10 -21.68
C ASN A 303 31.08 -20.63 -21.48
N GLU A 304 30.90 -20.25 -20.22
CA GLU A 304 30.29 -18.97 -19.85
C GLU A 304 31.16 -17.74 -20.16
N ASP A 305 32.42 -17.93 -20.52
CA ASP A 305 33.32 -16.90 -21.00
C ASP A 305 33.11 -16.55 -22.50
N ASP A 306 32.35 -17.37 -23.26
CA ASP A 306 31.96 -17.05 -24.65
C ASP A 306 30.89 -15.92 -24.72
N TYR A 307 30.27 -15.59 -23.58
CA TYR A 307 29.15 -14.66 -23.46
C TYR A 307 29.42 -13.59 -22.41
N LYS A 308 29.20 -12.32 -22.75
CA LYS A 308 29.24 -11.20 -21.81
C LYS A 308 27.93 -11.10 -21.04
N PHE A 309 27.97 -11.26 -19.73
CA PHE A 309 26.81 -11.01 -18.87
C PHE A 309 26.78 -9.54 -18.45
N LEU A 310 25.68 -8.87 -18.77
CA LEU A 310 25.52 -7.42 -18.64
C LEU A 310 24.35 -7.10 -17.72
N ALA A 311 24.57 -6.17 -16.80
CA ALA A 311 23.55 -5.59 -15.93
C ALA A 311 23.39 -4.10 -16.28
N CYS A 312 22.21 -3.70 -16.77
CA CYS A 312 21.87 -2.28 -16.88
C CYS A 312 21.33 -1.82 -15.52
N LEU A 313 21.87 -0.71 -15.02
CA LEU A 313 21.59 -0.16 -13.70
C LEU A 313 20.68 1.08 -13.84
N ASP A 314 19.55 1.07 -13.14
CA ASP A 314 18.66 2.22 -12.95
C ASP A 314 19.23 3.09 -11.80
N PRO A 315 19.81 4.27 -12.04
CA PRO A 315 20.37 5.11 -10.98
C PRO A 315 19.24 5.82 -10.20
N LEU A 316 19.12 5.52 -8.91
CA LEU A 316 18.05 6.07 -8.07
C LEU A 316 18.48 7.38 -7.37
N CYS A 317 19.68 7.39 -6.79
CA CYS A 317 20.22 8.57 -6.10
C CYS A 317 21.73 8.46 -5.85
N ILE A 318 22.38 9.60 -5.57
CA ILE A 318 23.73 9.63 -5.02
C ILE A 318 23.64 9.79 -3.49
N LEU A 319 24.21 8.83 -2.77
CA LEU A 319 24.41 8.83 -1.33
C LEU A 319 25.69 9.58 -0.98
N TYR A 320 25.61 10.46 0.01
CA TYR A 320 26.75 11.23 0.52
C TYR A 320 26.57 11.52 2.02
N ARG A 321 27.69 11.55 2.75
CA ARG A 321 27.71 11.83 4.20
C ARG A 321 27.95 13.33 4.43
N LYS A 322 27.09 13.99 5.21
CA LYS A 322 27.30 15.39 5.61
C LYS A 322 28.34 15.50 6.74
N ALA A 323 28.82 16.71 7.00
CA ALA A 323 29.77 17.00 8.08
C ALA A 323 29.28 16.54 9.47
N GLU A 324 27.96 16.47 9.67
CA GLU A 324 27.30 15.94 10.88
C GLU A 324 27.32 14.39 10.98
N GLY A 325 28.01 13.69 10.07
CA GLY A 325 28.08 12.23 10.03
C GLY A 325 26.82 11.54 9.47
N LYS A 326 25.66 12.22 9.42
CA LYS A 326 24.43 11.66 8.85
C LYS A 326 24.56 11.42 7.34
N LEU A 327 24.14 10.22 6.91
CA LEU A 327 24.00 9.86 5.50
C LEU A 327 22.78 10.59 4.91
N THR A 328 22.92 11.09 3.68
CA THR A 328 21.87 11.79 2.94
C THR A 328 21.95 11.45 1.46
N ARG A 329 20.86 11.71 0.72
CA ARG A 329 20.80 11.47 -0.73
C ARG A 329 20.53 12.74 -1.54
N ARG A 330 21.01 12.76 -2.77
CA ARG A 330 20.69 13.73 -3.84
C ARG A 330 20.27 13.00 -5.11
N MET A 331 19.62 13.69 -6.05
CA MET A 331 19.31 13.12 -7.38
C MET A 331 20.59 12.61 -8.04
N ALA A 332 20.49 11.54 -8.85
CA ALA A 332 21.60 11.16 -9.72
C ALA A 332 21.83 12.25 -10.77
N ASP A 333 22.93 13.00 -10.63
CA ASP A 333 23.33 14.11 -11.51
C ASP A 333 24.64 13.84 -12.27
N ARG A 334 25.27 12.67 -12.04
CA ARG A 334 26.59 12.30 -12.53
C ARG A 334 26.65 10.84 -12.94
N ILE A 335 27.49 10.56 -13.94
CA ILE A 335 27.81 9.23 -14.44
C ILE A 335 29.06 8.71 -13.68
N PRO A 336 29.10 7.44 -13.23
CA PRO A 336 30.32 6.86 -12.65
C PRO A 336 31.40 6.65 -13.72
N HIS A 337 32.68 6.58 -13.33
CA HIS A 337 33.75 6.39 -14.29
C HIS A 337 33.73 4.98 -14.92
N PRO A 338 34.25 4.80 -16.15
CA PRO A 338 34.48 3.48 -16.71
C PRO A 338 35.43 2.67 -15.81
N ASN A 339 35.21 1.37 -15.73
CA ASN A 339 35.92 0.42 -14.87
C ASN A 339 35.71 0.59 -13.35
N THR A 340 34.85 1.50 -12.90
CA THR A 340 34.46 1.59 -11.47
C THR A 340 33.74 0.30 -11.04
N PRO A 341 34.06 -0.29 -9.86
CA PRO A 341 33.44 -1.53 -9.41
C PRO A 341 31.97 -1.36 -9.01
N ILE A 342 31.19 -2.41 -9.22
CA ILE A 342 29.77 -2.52 -8.83
C ILE A 342 29.71 -3.43 -7.61
N LEU A 343 29.31 -2.87 -6.47
CA LEU A 343 29.35 -3.50 -5.14
C LEU A 343 27.94 -3.88 -4.64
N PRO A 344 27.80 -4.92 -3.81
CA PRO A 344 26.60 -5.15 -3.01
C PRO A 344 26.37 -4.01 -2.00
N VAL A 345 25.11 -3.81 -1.58
CA VAL A 345 24.80 -2.88 -0.48
C VAL A 345 25.02 -3.60 0.85
N THR A 346 26.09 -3.24 1.57
CA THR A 346 26.47 -3.91 2.81
C THR A 346 25.85 -3.30 4.08
N ASP A 347 25.38 -2.05 4.01
CA ASP A 347 24.78 -1.30 5.12
C ASP A 347 23.26 -1.09 4.91
N ARG A 348 22.45 -1.48 5.90
CA ARG A 348 21.00 -1.23 5.95
C ARG A 348 20.66 0.27 5.79
N LEU A 349 21.46 1.18 6.34
CA LEU A 349 21.22 2.62 6.26
C LEU A 349 21.42 3.17 4.85
N GLU A 350 22.27 2.55 4.03
CA GLU A 350 22.44 2.92 2.62
C GLU A 350 21.19 2.55 1.81
N VAL A 351 20.58 1.38 2.07
CA VAL A 351 19.30 0.99 1.47
C VAL A 351 18.16 1.91 1.92
N GLN A 352 17.99 2.11 3.23
CA GLN A 352 16.89 2.92 3.77
C GLN A 352 16.99 4.39 3.30
N THR A 353 18.18 4.99 3.37
CA THR A 353 18.44 6.35 2.84
C THR A 353 18.25 6.39 1.33
N GLY A 354 18.74 5.39 0.60
CA GLY A 354 18.64 5.29 -0.86
C GLY A 354 17.20 5.30 -1.35
N LEU A 355 16.32 4.55 -0.69
CA LEU A 355 14.89 4.47 -1.02
C LEU A 355 14.02 5.57 -0.38
N ASN A 356 14.60 6.43 0.47
CA ASN A 356 13.94 7.46 1.29
C ASN A 356 13.02 6.91 2.41
N ILE A 357 13.20 5.64 2.75
CA ILE A 357 12.51 4.94 3.84
C ILE A 357 13.07 5.46 5.17
N PRO A 358 12.22 5.87 6.14
CA PRO A 358 12.69 6.31 7.44
C PRO A 358 13.30 5.16 8.27
N GLU A 359 14.33 5.48 9.05
CA GLU A 359 15.03 4.55 9.97
C GLU A 359 14.09 3.92 11.03
N ASN A 360 13.01 4.64 11.38
CA ASN A 360 12.02 4.30 12.41
C ASN A 360 10.62 4.76 11.98
N GLY A 361 9.57 4.07 12.43
CA GLY A 361 8.18 4.42 12.12
C GLY A 361 7.22 3.27 12.40
N ILE A 362 6.13 3.17 11.63
CA ILE A 362 5.22 2.01 11.68
C ILE A 362 5.79 0.91 10.78
N PHE A 363 6.27 -0.18 11.38
CA PHE A 363 6.77 -1.33 10.64
C PHE A 363 5.68 -1.94 9.74
N LEU A 364 6.02 -2.22 8.47
CA LEU A 364 5.12 -2.87 7.50
C LEU A 364 5.61 -4.28 7.09
N GLY A 365 6.91 -4.52 7.10
CA GLY A 365 7.56 -5.77 6.68
C GLY A 365 9.03 -5.54 6.32
N HIS A 366 9.64 -6.50 5.64
CA HIS A 366 11.05 -6.47 5.21
C HIS A 366 11.16 -6.32 3.70
N LEU A 367 12.10 -5.50 3.21
CA LEU A 367 12.37 -5.36 1.77
C LEU A 367 12.71 -6.71 1.13
N SER A 368 12.22 -6.92 -0.09
CA SER A 368 12.54 -8.10 -0.90
C SER A 368 12.78 -7.76 -2.36
N VAL A 369 13.43 -8.69 -3.05
CA VAL A 369 13.67 -8.66 -4.49
C VAL A 369 13.28 -10.01 -5.07
N GLY A 370 12.24 -10.07 -5.89
CA GLY A 370 11.80 -11.32 -6.52
C GLY A 370 11.23 -12.35 -5.55
N GLY A 371 10.81 -11.90 -4.36
CA GLY A 371 10.32 -12.75 -3.28
C GLY A 371 11.37 -13.30 -2.32
N GLU A 372 12.64 -12.88 -2.44
CA GLU A 372 13.71 -13.16 -1.48
C GLU A 372 14.04 -11.92 -0.65
N LEU A 373 14.28 -12.11 0.66
CA LEU A 373 14.57 -11.01 1.59
C LEU A 373 15.90 -10.33 1.27
N LEU A 374 15.89 -8.99 1.26
CA LEU A 374 17.11 -8.20 1.13
C LEU A 374 17.92 -8.27 2.44
N LYS A 375 19.03 -9.01 2.38
CA LYS A 375 20.02 -9.14 3.45
C LYS A 375 21.15 -8.14 3.30
N THR A 376 21.72 -7.73 4.42
CA THR A 376 22.89 -6.84 4.55
C THR A 376 23.83 -7.38 5.63
N ASN A 377 25.07 -6.87 5.70
CA ASN A 377 26.07 -7.28 6.70
C ASN A 377 25.86 -6.59 8.08
N SER A 378 24.64 -6.12 8.33
CA SER A 378 24.22 -5.45 9.57
C SER A 378 23.46 -6.43 10.47
N GLU A 379 23.37 -6.17 11.78
CA GLU A 379 22.41 -6.85 12.65
C GLU A 379 21.19 -5.94 12.92
N PRO A 380 19.94 -6.42 12.73
CA PRO A 380 19.56 -7.65 12.02
C PRO A 380 19.88 -7.56 10.52
N GLU A 381 20.13 -8.71 9.89
CA GLU A 381 20.46 -8.80 8.45
C GLU A 381 19.39 -8.16 7.55
N THR A 382 18.12 -8.22 7.99
CA THR A 382 16.93 -7.80 7.27
C THR A 382 16.73 -6.28 7.25
N VAL A 383 16.51 -5.73 6.04
CA VAL A 383 16.14 -4.32 5.90
C VAL A 383 14.63 -4.14 6.10
N ALA A 384 14.24 -3.72 7.30
CA ALA A 384 12.87 -3.37 7.63
C ALA A 384 12.36 -2.12 6.89
N TYR A 385 11.11 -2.16 6.41
CA TYR A 385 10.35 -1.02 5.91
C TYR A 385 9.52 -0.42 7.05
N TYR A 386 9.74 0.86 7.34
CA TYR A 386 8.90 1.65 8.23
C TYR A 386 8.15 2.73 7.45
N LEU A 387 6.86 2.89 7.71
CA LEU A 387 6.04 3.99 7.22
C LEU A 387 6.20 5.22 8.14
N ARG A 388 6.39 6.41 7.56
CA ARG A 388 6.62 7.66 8.30
C ARG A 388 5.40 8.06 9.14
N ASN A 389 5.59 8.04 10.47
CA ASN A 389 4.53 8.25 11.46
C ASN A 389 4.69 9.54 12.29
N ASP A 390 5.65 10.39 11.93
CA ASP A 390 5.95 11.66 12.60
C ASP A 390 5.31 12.87 11.87
N TYR A 391 5.61 14.08 12.36
CA TYR A 391 5.14 15.35 11.80
C TYR A 391 6.23 16.12 11.00
N SER A 392 7.38 15.50 10.71
CA SER A 392 8.55 16.15 10.09
C SER A 392 8.27 16.68 8.68
N MET A 393 7.51 15.91 7.90
CA MET A 393 7.19 16.18 6.49
C MET A 393 5.69 16.43 6.30
N GLY A 394 5.09 17.17 7.24
CA GLY A 394 3.63 17.31 7.38
C GLY A 394 3.00 16.16 8.17
N ASP A 395 1.68 16.03 8.13
CA ASP A 395 0.94 15.08 8.98
C ASP A 395 1.31 13.60 8.73
N PRO A 396 1.33 12.73 9.76
CA PRO A 396 1.60 11.29 9.64
C PRO A 396 0.80 10.59 8.54
N LEU A 397 1.41 9.59 7.87
CA LEU A 397 0.83 9.00 6.66
C LEU A 397 -0.49 8.24 6.89
N ILE A 398 -0.77 7.76 8.09
CA ILE A 398 -2.08 7.16 8.43
C ILE A 398 -3.24 8.17 8.31
N PHE A 399 -2.97 9.46 8.54
CA PHE A 399 -3.92 10.56 8.30
C PHE A 399 -3.91 11.05 6.84
N ARG A 400 -3.20 10.36 5.95
CA ARG A 400 -3.28 10.50 4.48
C ARG A 400 -3.87 9.24 3.82
N HIS A 401 -4.51 8.41 4.64
CA HIS A 401 -5.30 7.23 4.29
C HIS A 401 -4.49 6.06 3.66
N MET A 402 -4.88 4.84 4.07
CA MET A 402 -4.23 3.60 3.67
C MET A 402 -5.26 2.64 3.06
N LEU A 403 -4.85 1.94 2.00
CA LEU A 403 -5.57 0.81 1.40
C LEU A 403 -4.71 -0.46 1.45
N ILE A 404 -5.29 -1.55 1.95
CA ILE A 404 -4.77 -2.90 1.79
C ILE A 404 -5.65 -3.63 0.78
N CYS A 405 -5.06 -4.10 -0.31
CA CYS A 405 -5.78 -4.80 -1.37
C CYS A 405 -5.15 -6.17 -1.68
N GLY A 406 -5.99 -7.18 -1.92
CA GLY A 406 -5.54 -8.55 -2.19
C GLY A 406 -6.69 -9.55 -2.26
N SER A 407 -6.55 -10.58 -3.10
CA SER A 407 -7.55 -11.64 -3.25
C SER A 407 -7.74 -12.45 -1.94
N THR A 408 -8.79 -13.27 -1.86
CA THR A 408 -9.09 -14.08 -0.67
C THR A 408 -7.94 -15.03 -0.32
N GLY A 409 -7.64 -15.22 0.97
CA GLY A 409 -6.56 -16.10 1.45
C GLY A 409 -5.13 -15.55 1.40
N THR A 410 -4.91 -14.42 0.70
CA THR A 410 -3.57 -13.83 0.46
C THR A 410 -2.86 -13.26 1.69
N GLY A 411 -3.63 -12.98 2.75
CA GLY A 411 -3.11 -12.47 4.03
C GLY A 411 -3.65 -11.11 4.49
N LYS A 412 -4.67 -10.53 3.82
CA LYS A 412 -5.24 -9.21 4.16
C LYS A 412 -5.41 -8.95 5.67
N THR A 413 -6.18 -9.79 6.35
CA THR A 413 -6.51 -9.66 7.78
C THR A 413 -5.29 -9.88 8.69
N PHE A 414 -4.39 -10.79 8.31
CA PHE A 414 -3.12 -11.04 9.01
C PHE A 414 -2.20 -9.81 8.96
N LEU A 415 -2.02 -9.24 7.76
CA LEU A 415 -1.25 -8.01 7.54
C LEU A 415 -1.88 -6.83 8.28
N SER A 416 -3.21 -6.70 8.18
CA SER A 416 -3.98 -5.65 8.86
C SER A 416 -3.79 -5.72 10.38
N LYS A 417 -3.85 -6.92 10.97
CA LYS A 417 -3.52 -7.14 12.40
C LYS A 417 -2.09 -6.70 12.74
N ASN A 418 -1.11 -7.11 11.94
CA ASN A 418 0.30 -6.76 12.16
C ASN A 418 0.54 -5.25 12.15
N ILE A 419 -0.03 -4.51 11.19
CA ILE A 419 0.12 -3.06 11.04
C ILE A 419 -0.68 -2.29 12.10
N LEU A 420 -1.96 -2.62 12.28
CA LEU A 420 -2.85 -1.95 13.24
C LEU A 420 -2.33 -2.09 14.68
N ARG A 421 -1.69 -3.21 15.03
CA ARG A 421 -1.05 -3.38 16.36
C ARG A 421 0.03 -2.34 16.65
N GLN A 422 0.78 -1.88 15.64
CA GLN A 422 1.88 -0.92 15.81
C GLN A 422 1.37 0.45 16.26
N PHE A 423 0.22 0.88 15.73
CA PHE A 423 -0.44 2.12 16.14
C PHE A 423 -0.84 2.15 17.63
N MET A 424 -0.90 0.97 18.28
CA MET A 424 -1.20 0.81 19.71
C MET A 424 0.05 0.75 20.60
N ASN A 425 1.24 1.03 20.07
CA ASN A 425 2.44 1.26 20.87
C ASN A 425 2.33 2.58 21.65
N GLU A 426 2.74 2.62 22.92
CA GLU A 426 2.67 3.82 23.76
C GLU A 426 3.44 5.04 23.20
N ASN A 427 4.43 4.84 22.33
CA ASN A 427 5.18 5.91 21.69
C ASN A 427 4.39 6.59 20.54
N ASN A 428 3.41 5.90 19.94
CA ASN A 428 2.65 6.39 18.79
C ASN A 428 1.52 7.33 19.23
N ARG A 429 1.91 8.55 19.68
CA ARG A 429 1.00 9.58 20.19
C ARG A 429 0.91 10.81 19.29
N TYR A 430 -0.29 11.12 18.84
CA TYR A 430 -0.59 12.19 17.91
C TYR A 430 -1.09 13.46 18.60
N ARG A 431 -0.77 14.62 18.03
CA ARG A 431 -1.29 15.92 18.46
C ARG A 431 -2.29 16.41 17.42
N LEU A 432 -3.53 16.66 17.85
CA LEU A 432 -4.55 17.25 17.01
C LEU A 432 -4.36 18.76 16.89
N ARG A 433 -4.69 19.32 15.72
CA ARG A 433 -4.49 20.75 15.44
C ARG A 433 -5.44 21.64 16.24
N GLY A 434 -6.70 21.23 16.38
CA GLY A 434 -7.77 21.98 17.07
C GLY A 434 -8.00 21.65 18.55
N SER A 435 -7.19 20.78 19.17
CA SER A 435 -7.37 20.40 20.60
C SER A 435 -6.82 21.48 21.54
N PRO A 436 -7.64 22.05 22.46
CA PRO A 436 -7.17 23.03 23.46
C PRO A 436 -6.04 22.48 24.35
N SER A 437 -6.13 21.20 24.74
CA SER A 437 -5.12 20.56 25.60
C SER A 437 -3.73 20.46 24.95
N LYS A 438 -3.66 20.48 23.60
CA LYS A 438 -2.45 20.25 22.79
C LYS A 438 -1.72 18.92 23.11
N ALA A 439 -2.33 18.04 23.90
CA ALA A 439 -1.74 16.81 24.39
C ALA A 439 -1.49 15.82 23.25
N ARG A 440 -0.43 15.02 23.37
CA ARG A 440 -0.20 13.87 22.48
C ARG A 440 -0.95 12.66 23.02
N LYS A 441 -1.95 12.18 22.28
CA LYS A 441 -2.81 11.04 22.64
C LYS A 441 -2.57 9.87 21.68
N ASN A 442 -2.62 8.63 22.17
CA ASN A 442 -2.67 7.45 21.31
C ASN A 442 -3.95 7.47 20.45
N PRO A 443 -3.96 6.83 19.28
CA PRO A 443 -5.17 6.69 18.49
C PRO A 443 -6.20 5.80 19.20
N CYS A 444 -7.48 6.01 18.89
CA CYS A 444 -8.50 4.99 18.99
C CYS A 444 -8.60 4.29 17.63
N LEU A 445 -8.48 2.96 17.59
CA LEU A 445 -8.85 2.20 16.40
C LEU A 445 -10.36 1.96 16.46
N VAL A 446 -11.07 2.27 15.38
CA VAL A 446 -12.47 1.92 15.20
C VAL A 446 -12.54 1.01 13.99
N ILE A 447 -13.00 -0.22 14.15
CA ILE A 447 -12.89 -1.25 13.12
C ILE A 447 -14.28 -1.76 12.76
N MET A 448 -14.74 -1.47 11.54
CA MET A 448 -15.90 -2.16 10.96
C MET A 448 -15.44 -3.53 10.49
N ASP A 449 -15.96 -4.57 11.15
CA ASP A 449 -15.48 -5.93 11.02
C ASP A 449 -16.65 -6.85 10.62
N PRO A 450 -16.79 -7.25 9.35
CA PRO A 450 -17.81 -8.22 8.99
C PRO A 450 -17.59 -9.54 9.74
N GLN A 451 -16.37 -10.07 9.72
CA GLN A 451 -16.09 -11.46 10.08
C GLN A 451 -15.78 -11.69 11.57
N ASP A 452 -15.68 -10.65 12.39
CA ASP A 452 -15.26 -10.73 13.81
C ASP A 452 -13.85 -11.34 13.97
N GLU A 453 -12.91 -10.86 13.15
CA GLU A 453 -11.51 -11.27 13.23
C GLU A 453 -10.66 -10.33 14.10
N TYR A 454 -10.99 -9.04 14.20
CA TYR A 454 -10.19 -8.05 14.92
C TYR A 454 -10.51 -8.00 16.42
N SER A 455 -11.63 -8.56 16.89
CA SER A 455 -11.87 -8.73 18.33
C SER A 455 -10.79 -9.59 19.01
N GLN A 456 -10.10 -10.43 18.25
CA GLN A 456 -8.95 -11.24 18.67
C GLN A 456 -7.72 -10.40 19.07
N PHE A 457 -7.70 -9.07 18.85
CA PHE A 457 -6.68 -8.17 19.41
C PHE A 457 -6.61 -8.22 20.95
N PHE A 458 -7.67 -8.66 21.63
CA PHE A 458 -7.67 -8.91 23.07
C PHE A 458 -6.77 -10.09 23.50
N GLU A 459 -6.24 -10.87 22.56
CA GLU A 459 -5.60 -12.16 22.81
C GLU A 459 -4.18 -12.24 22.23
N ASP A 460 -3.26 -12.80 23.03
CA ASP A 460 -1.87 -13.03 22.64
C ASP A 460 -1.78 -14.15 21.58
N ASN A 461 -0.74 -14.12 20.76
CA ASN A 461 -0.44 -15.24 19.87
C ASN A 461 0.43 -16.27 20.60
N GLU A 462 -0.18 -17.36 21.03
CA GLU A 462 0.46 -18.49 21.71
C GLU A 462 1.50 -19.23 20.82
N ASN A 463 1.47 -19.01 19.49
CA ASN A 463 2.42 -19.61 18.54
C ASN A 463 3.72 -18.80 18.35
N LEU A 464 3.94 -17.69 19.08
CA LEU A 464 5.17 -16.90 18.98
C LEU A 464 6.33 -17.55 19.73
N THR A 465 7.38 -17.91 19.00
CA THR A 465 8.63 -18.41 19.57
C THR A 465 9.44 -17.27 20.23
N GLU A 466 10.39 -17.60 21.11
CA GLU A 466 11.32 -16.59 21.65
C GLU A 466 12.16 -15.94 20.53
N ASP A 467 12.51 -16.70 19.48
CA ASP A 467 13.22 -16.19 18.30
C ASP A 467 12.38 -15.18 17.49
N ASP A 468 11.05 -15.33 17.46
CA ASP A 468 10.16 -14.30 16.88
C ASP A 468 10.15 -13.04 17.75
N LYS A 469 10.01 -13.18 19.07
CA LYS A 469 9.99 -12.04 20.01
C LYS A 469 11.29 -11.24 19.97
N PHE A 470 12.44 -11.91 19.98
CA PHE A 470 13.75 -11.27 19.91
C PHE A 470 13.94 -10.48 18.59
N ARG A 471 13.49 -11.04 17.45
CA ARG A 471 13.48 -10.32 16.16
C ARG A 471 12.50 -9.15 16.15
N PHE A 472 11.32 -9.32 16.76
CA PHE A 472 10.36 -8.23 16.89
C PHE A 472 10.92 -7.08 17.74
N GLU A 473 11.60 -7.38 18.85
CA GLU A 473 12.22 -6.38 19.73
C GLU A 473 13.38 -5.65 19.03
N SER A 474 14.27 -6.36 18.32
CA SER A 474 15.38 -5.73 17.58
C SER A 474 14.95 -4.84 16.42
N GLU A 475 13.76 -5.08 15.85
CA GLU A 475 13.17 -4.27 14.77
C GLU A 475 12.11 -3.26 15.26
N ASN A 476 11.90 -3.11 16.57
CA ASN A 476 10.87 -2.25 17.19
C ASN A 476 9.42 -2.61 16.80
N VAL A 477 9.17 -3.88 16.45
CA VAL A 477 7.84 -4.44 16.17
C VAL A 477 7.10 -4.71 17.49
N THR A 478 5.94 -4.09 17.63
CA THR A 478 5.09 -4.21 18.81
C THR A 478 4.20 -5.44 18.68
N TYR A 479 4.19 -6.31 19.70
CA TYR A 479 3.43 -7.56 19.74
C TYR A 479 2.63 -7.73 21.05
N GLY A 480 1.93 -8.86 21.19
CA GLY A 480 1.08 -9.18 22.33
C GLY A 480 -0.25 -8.42 22.32
N ARG A 481 -1.18 -8.83 23.18
CA ARG A 481 -2.57 -8.35 23.19
C ARG A 481 -2.74 -6.87 23.56
N VAL A 482 -3.90 -6.34 23.19
CA VAL A 482 -4.38 -5.02 23.57
C VAL A 482 -5.60 -5.21 24.50
N LEU A 483 -5.38 -5.13 25.81
CA LEU A 483 -6.39 -5.35 26.85
C LEU A 483 -7.58 -4.37 26.80
N SER A 484 -7.42 -3.24 26.12
CA SER A 484 -8.47 -2.24 25.90
C SER A 484 -9.42 -2.61 24.73
N THR A 485 -9.20 -3.74 24.04
CA THR A 485 -10.07 -4.18 22.93
C THR A 485 -11.48 -4.52 23.40
N LYS A 486 -12.49 -3.91 22.77
CA LYS A 486 -13.93 -4.12 23.04
C LYS A 486 -14.68 -4.42 21.74
N ALA A 487 -15.68 -5.28 21.82
CA ALA A 487 -16.61 -5.57 20.72
C ALA A 487 -17.94 -4.87 20.98
N PHE A 488 -18.31 -3.92 20.12
CA PHE A 488 -19.57 -3.20 20.17
C PHE A 488 -20.58 -3.86 19.24
N VAL A 489 -21.63 -4.43 19.81
CA VAL A 489 -22.59 -5.30 19.13
C VAL A 489 -23.91 -4.55 18.95
N ALA A 490 -24.35 -4.34 17.72
CA ALA A 490 -25.63 -3.71 17.44
C ALA A 490 -26.78 -4.66 17.83
N LYS A 491 -27.66 -4.21 18.74
CA LYS A 491 -28.89 -4.90 19.08
C LYS A 491 -29.83 -4.80 17.87
N VAL A 492 -30.21 -5.94 17.30
CA VAL A 492 -31.13 -6.02 16.15
C VAL A 492 -32.16 -7.10 16.41
N ASP A 493 -33.44 -6.76 16.22
CA ASP A 493 -34.56 -7.68 16.50
C ASP A 493 -34.50 -8.97 15.66
N GLY A 494 -34.59 -10.10 16.35
CA GLY A 494 -34.49 -11.45 15.77
C GLY A 494 -33.09 -11.86 15.35
N GLN A 495 -32.03 -11.13 15.72
CA GLN A 495 -30.63 -11.48 15.43
C GLN A 495 -29.81 -11.59 16.72
N ARG A 496 -28.80 -12.46 16.72
CA ARG A 496 -27.88 -12.65 17.86
C ARG A 496 -26.46 -12.85 17.36
N TYR A 497 -25.54 -12.09 17.94
CA TYR A 497 -24.10 -12.27 17.76
C TYR A 497 -23.62 -13.50 18.56
N PRO A 498 -22.81 -14.42 17.97
CA PRO A 498 -22.36 -15.63 18.64
C PRO A 498 -21.25 -15.38 19.67
N GLY A 499 -20.31 -14.47 19.36
CA GLY A 499 -19.27 -14.02 20.30
C GLY A 499 -18.24 -15.10 20.70
N ASP A 500 -18.00 -16.09 19.84
CA ASP A 500 -17.18 -17.28 20.09
C ASP A 500 -15.70 -17.16 19.62
N LYS A 501 -15.39 -16.12 18.82
CA LYS A 501 -14.04 -15.92 18.26
C LYS A 501 -13.05 -15.29 19.23
N SER A 502 -13.49 -14.46 20.17
CA SER A 502 -12.63 -13.74 21.13
C SER A 502 -13.29 -13.55 22.50
N ARG A 503 -12.45 -13.44 23.55
CA ARG A 503 -12.84 -13.09 24.93
C ARG A 503 -12.95 -11.58 25.18
N ALA A 504 -12.87 -10.74 24.14
CA ALA A 504 -13.05 -9.29 24.26
C ALA A 504 -14.41 -8.95 24.91
N GLU A 505 -14.47 -7.85 25.67
CA GLU A 505 -15.69 -7.38 26.32
C GLU A 505 -16.75 -7.00 25.27
N GLN A 506 -17.91 -7.66 25.34
CA GLN A 506 -19.02 -7.46 24.42
C GLN A 506 -20.00 -6.44 25.01
N ILE A 507 -20.23 -5.33 24.32
CA ILE A 507 -21.13 -4.25 24.73
C ILE A 507 -22.24 -4.14 23.69
N GLU A 508 -23.46 -4.52 24.05
CA GLU A 508 -24.63 -4.31 23.20
C GLU A 508 -25.03 -2.82 23.15
N PHE A 509 -25.32 -2.32 21.96
CA PHE A 509 -25.79 -0.95 21.72
C PHE A 509 -27.04 -0.90 20.85
N THR A 510 -27.90 0.11 21.08
CA THR A 510 -28.96 0.50 20.16
C THR A 510 -28.61 1.80 19.44
N ILE A 511 -29.20 1.98 18.26
CA ILE A 511 -29.30 3.30 17.62
C ILE A 511 -30.57 3.95 18.17
N PRO A 512 -30.51 5.14 18.79
CA PRO A 512 -31.71 5.84 19.23
C PRO A 512 -32.36 6.56 18.04
N PHE A 513 -33.68 6.66 18.02
CA PHE A 513 -34.38 7.41 16.97
C PHE A 513 -34.11 8.93 17.02
N SER A 514 -33.68 9.47 18.17
CA SER A 514 -33.26 10.87 18.31
C SER A 514 -32.10 11.29 17.38
N LEU A 515 -31.25 10.35 16.91
CA LEU A 515 -30.23 10.68 15.91
C LEU A 515 -30.82 11.15 14.57
N VAL A 516 -32.07 10.79 14.27
CA VAL A 516 -32.75 11.17 13.02
C VAL A 516 -33.08 12.68 12.99
N GLU A 517 -33.08 13.38 14.13
CA GLU A 517 -33.33 14.83 14.22
C GLU A 517 -32.35 15.67 13.40
N HIS A 518 -31.07 15.25 13.36
CA HIS A 518 -30.02 15.92 12.59
C HIS A 518 -29.54 15.07 11.40
N ASN A 519 -30.12 13.89 11.22
CA ASN A 519 -29.74 12.90 10.22
C ASN A 519 -31.00 12.25 9.62
N SER A 520 -31.89 13.08 9.07
CA SER A 520 -33.18 12.71 8.45
C SER A 520 -33.06 11.55 7.45
N TRP A 521 -31.92 11.48 6.74
CA TRP A 521 -31.58 10.40 5.82
C TRP A 521 -31.40 9.00 6.44
N LEU A 522 -31.29 8.87 7.77
CA LEU A 522 -31.25 7.56 8.45
C LEU A 522 -32.59 6.81 8.34
N ILE A 523 -33.71 7.52 8.10
CA ILE A 523 -35.03 6.93 7.83
C ILE A 523 -35.55 7.19 6.41
N ALA A 524 -34.85 8.00 5.61
CA ALA A 524 -35.17 8.20 4.21
C ALA A 524 -34.90 6.93 3.38
N ALA A 525 -35.95 6.15 3.11
CA ALA A 525 -35.86 4.96 2.27
C ALA A 525 -35.52 5.34 0.81
N ALA A 526 -34.69 4.52 0.16
CA ALA A 526 -34.30 4.72 -1.24
C ALA A 526 -35.51 4.92 -2.18
N GLY A 527 -35.41 5.90 -3.08
CA GLY A 527 -36.48 6.23 -4.02
C GLY A 527 -37.63 7.05 -3.42
N MET A 528 -37.39 7.82 -2.34
CA MET A 528 -38.20 9.02 -2.06
C MET A 528 -37.92 10.11 -3.11
N SER A 529 -38.92 10.91 -3.47
CA SER A 529 -38.69 12.14 -4.25
C SER A 529 -38.19 13.27 -3.36
N GLU A 530 -37.59 14.31 -3.94
CA GLU A 530 -37.15 15.52 -3.22
C GLU A 530 -38.28 16.15 -2.39
N LEU A 531 -39.49 16.25 -2.95
CA LEU A 531 -40.68 16.72 -2.22
C LEU A 531 -41.09 15.80 -1.05
N GLN A 532 -40.88 14.48 -1.18
CA GLN A 532 -41.12 13.53 -0.08
C GLN A 532 -40.02 13.61 0.98
N TYR A 533 -38.79 13.94 0.61
CA TYR A 533 -37.69 14.17 1.55
C TYR A 533 -37.89 15.47 2.35
N ILE A 534 -38.20 16.59 1.68
CA ILE A 534 -38.57 17.86 2.34
C ILE A 534 -39.78 17.65 3.26
N GLY A 535 -40.79 16.90 2.81
CA GLY A 535 -41.96 16.58 3.64
C GLY A 535 -41.63 15.72 4.87
N LEU A 536 -40.71 14.77 4.74
CA LEU A 536 -40.19 13.99 5.87
C LEU A 536 -39.47 14.90 6.88
N GLU A 537 -38.66 15.86 6.43
CA GLU A 537 -37.97 16.80 7.32
C GLU A 537 -38.93 17.74 8.06
N VAL A 538 -40.05 18.16 7.43
CA VAL A 538 -41.13 18.88 8.12
C VAL A 538 -41.78 18.02 9.21
N LEU A 539 -42.11 16.76 8.91
CA LEU A 539 -42.75 15.84 9.87
C LEU A 539 -41.83 15.48 11.04
N LEU A 540 -40.55 15.20 10.78
CA LEU A 540 -39.53 14.99 11.81
C LEU A 540 -39.36 16.27 12.63
N GLY A 541 -39.20 17.42 11.96
CA GLY A 541 -38.97 18.70 12.60
C GLY A 541 -40.11 19.14 13.50
N ASP A 542 -41.37 18.82 13.20
CA ASP A 542 -42.51 19.09 14.09
C ASP A 542 -42.66 17.99 15.18
N PHE A 543 -42.32 16.73 14.91
CA PHE A 543 -42.28 15.66 15.93
C PHE A 543 -41.24 15.92 17.04
N PHE A 544 -40.02 16.33 16.68
CA PHE A 544 -38.94 16.63 17.65
C PHE A 544 -39.17 17.93 18.44
N LYS A 545 -40.17 18.75 18.07
CA LYS A 545 -40.68 19.86 18.91
C LYS A 545 -41.74 19.43 19.92
N SER A 546 -42.27 18.20 19.81
CA SER A 546 -43.32 17.70 20.69
C SER A 546 -42.77 17.28 22.06
N SER A 547 -43.65 17.15 23.05
CA SER A 547 -43.30 16.62 24.38
C SER A 547 -43.34 15.09 24.47
N VAL A 548 -43.51 14.39 23.34
CA VAL A 548 -43.61 12.93 23.28
C VAL A 548 -42.19 12.33 23.26
N PRO A 549 -41.89 11.23 23.99
CA PRO A 549 -40.56 10.61 23.94
C PRO A 549 -40.15 10.26 22.51
N HIS A 550 -38.97 10.73 22.09
CA HIS A 550 -38.46 10.70 20.72
C HIS A 550 -38.02 9.30 20.23
N THR A 551 -38.96 8.35 20.20
CA THR A 551 -38.76 6.97 19.71
C THR A 551 -39.40 6.77 18.34
N TYR A 552 -38.87 5.82 17.57
CA TYR A 552 -39.40 5.42 16.26
C TYR A 552 -40.88 5.03 16.34
N GLN A 553 -41.28 4.25 17.36
CA GLN A 553 -42.67 3.84 17.52
C GLN A 553 -43.60 5.03 17.77
N ASN A 554 -43.16 6.01 18.56
CA ASN A 554 -43.93 7.23 18.80
C ASN A 554 -44.01 8.11 17.54
N PHE A 555 -42.96 8.13 16.71
CA PHE A 555 -43.01 8.81 15.41
C PHE A 555 -44.01 8.16 14.45
N ILE A 556 -44.01 6.82 14.33
CA ILE A 556 -45.03 6.09 13.54
C ILE A 556 -46.43 6.38 14.07
N ASN A 557 -46.66 6.27 15.37
CA ASN A 557 -47.96 6.57 15.99
C ASN A 557 -48.39 8.03 15.77
N HIS A 558 -47.44 8.97 15.67
CA HIS A 558 -47.74 10.38 15.37
C HIS A 558 -48.18 10.59 13.91
N ILE A 559 -47.50 9.98 12.94
CA ILE A 559 -47.81 10.14 11.50
C ILE A 559 -48.92 9.22 10.99
N GLU A 560 -49.33 8.21 11.76
CA GLU A 560 -50.51 7.37 11.46
C GLU A 560 -51.81 7.86 12.10
N ASN A 561 -51.74 8.87 12.97
CA ASN A 561 -52.93 9.50 13.55
C ASN A 561 -53.66 10.35 12.49
N GLU A 562 -54.94 10.05 12.26
CA GLU A 562 -55.81 10.75 11.30
C GLU A 562 -55.84 12.27 11.53
N GLY A 563 -55.83 12.72 12.80
CA GLY A 563 -55.77 14.15 13.13
C GLY A 563 -54.47 14.82 12.69
N THR A 564 -53.34 14.09 12.73
CA THR A 564 -52.06 14.56 12.19
C THR A 564 -52.11 14.62 10.66
N ARG A 565 -52.65 13.58 10.01
CA ARG A 565 -52.80 13.53 8.54
C ARG A 565 -53.64 14.71 8.03
N SER A 566 -54.83 14.91 8.61
CA SER A 566 -55.68 16.07 8.30
C SER A 566 -54.94 17.38 8.53
N TYR A 567 -54.23 17.56 9.65
CA TYR A 567 -53.49 18.80 9.89
C TYR A 567 -52.47 19.13 8.79
N TYR A 568 -51.74 18.16 8.22
CA TYR A 568 -50.77 18.44 7.15
C TYR A 568 -51.38 18.51 5.75
N VAL A 569 -52.44 17.74 5.47
CA VAL A 569 -53.10 17.71 4.15
C VAL A 569 -54.07 18.88 4.00
N ASP A 570 -54.95 19.09 4.97
CA ASP A 570 -56.02 20.12 4.91
C ASP A 570 -55.47 21.55 5.05
N SER A 571 -54.30 21.73 5.68
CA SER A 571 -53.58 23.00 5.70
C SER A 571 -52.74 23.27 4.45
N GLY A 572 -52.69 22.33 3.49
CA GLY A 572 -51.88 22.42 2.28
C GLY A 572 -50.37 22.34 2.51
N LYS A 573 -49.90 22.02 3.73
CA LYS A 573 -48.47 21.83 4.04
C LYS A 573 -47.86 20.69 3.24
N LEU A 574 -48.59 19.59 3.04
CA LEU A 574 -48.14 18.41 2.29
C LEU A 574 -49.26 17.87 1.40
N HIS A 575 -48.94 17.56 0.14
CA HIS A 575 -49.89 16.88 -0.74
C HIS A 575 -50.16 15.45 -0.26
N GLU A 576 -51.42 15.00 -0.33
CA GLU A 576 -51.89 13.72 0.21
C GLU A 576 -51.04 12.52 -0.25
N SER A 577 -50.81 12.39 -1.56
CA SER A 577 -49.98 11.30 -2.12
C SER A 577 -48.49 11.37 -1.74
N SER A 578 -48.01 12.54 -1.30
CA SER A 578 -46.67 12.68 -0.73
C SER A 578 -46.66 12.25 0.73
N TYR A 579 -47.66 12.64 1.52
CA TYR A 579 -47.81 12.23 2.92
C TYR A 579 -47.91 10.70 3.05
N ASP A 580 -48.88 10.08 2.38
CA ASP A 580 -49.08 8.62 2.42
C ASP A 580 -47.86 7.88 1.82
N GLY A 581 -47.21 8.48 0.83
CA GLY A 581 -45.96 7.99 0.25
C GLY A 581 -44.76 8.02 1.22
N ILE A 582 -44.69 8.99 2.13
CA ILE A 582 -43.70 9.04 3.21
C ILE A 582 -44.06 7.97 4.25
N VAL A 583 -45.27 8.01 4.82
CA VAL A 583 -45.73 7.07 5.86
C VAL A 583 -45.51 5.63 5.45
N ARG A 584 -45.92 5.24 4.23
CA ARG A 584 -45.73 3.87 3.69
C ARG A 584 -44.27 3.40 3.65
N ARG A 585 -43.31 4.31 3.43
CA ARG A 585 -41.88 3.99 3.40
C ARG A 585 -41.26 3.96 4.80
N VAL A 586 -41.64 4.92 5.65
CA VAL A 586 -41.14 5.13 7.01
C VAL A 586 -41.64 4.03 7.98
N ARG A 587 -42.87 3.55 7.81
CA ARG A 587 -43.47 2.39 8.53
C ARG A 587 -42.79 1.04 8.23
N SER A 588 -41.72 1.00 7.42
CA SER A 588 -41.04 -0.25 7.08
C SER A 588 -40.52 -0.96 8.34
N HIS A 589 -40.97 -2.22 8.55
CA HIS A 589 -40.58 -3.06 9.69
C HIS A 589 -39.06 -3.18 9.86
N PHE A 590 -38.30 -3.00 8.77
CA PHE A 590 -36.85 -2.78 8.77
C PHE A 590 -36.37 -1.82 9.88
N PHE A 591 -36.92 -0.60 9.93
CA PHE A 591 -36.51 0.40 10.92
C PHE A 591 -36.96 0.00 12.35
N SER A 592 -38.14 -0.62 12.44
CA SER A 592 -38.68 -1.14 13.71
C SER A 592 -37.97 -2.40 14.24
N LYS A 593 -36.86 -2.83 13.61
CA LYS A 593 -35.89 -3.81 14.14
C LYS A 593 -34.60 -3.21 14.71
N VAL A 594 -34.30 -1.93 14.44
CA VAL A 594 -32.98 -1.33 14.65
C VAL A 594 -33.00 -0.14 15.59
N PHE A 595 -34.00 0.74 15.47
CA PHE A 595 -34.14 1.87 16.40
C PHE A 595 -34.68 1.42 17.76
N ASP A 596 -34.24 2.07 18.83
CA ASP A 596 -34.77 1.97 20.19
C ASP A 596 -34.96 0.52 20.68
N ARG A 597 -33.93 -0.32 20.50
CA ARG A 597 -33.86 -1.67 21.10
C ARG A 597 -33.48 -1.60 22.57
N ASP A 598 -33.76 -2.69 23.28
CA ASP A 598 -33.30 -2.95 24.64
C ASP A 598 -31.77 -3.17 24.68
N ALA A 599 -31.04 -2.06 24.70
CA ALA A 599 -29.58 -1.92 24.82
C ALA A 599 -29.23 -0.45 25.17
N THR A 600 -27.97 -0.16 25.51
CA THR A 600 -27.56 1.25 25.76
C THR A 600 -27.45 2.02 24.44
N SER A 601 -27.85 3.29 24.41
CA SER A 601 -27.72 4.11 23.20
C SER A 601 -26.25 4.32 22.79
N ILE A 602 -25.96 4.24 21.49
CA ILE A 602 -24.64 4.60 20.94
C ILE A 602 -24.23 6.04 21.28
N THR A 603 -25.19 6.96 21.45
CA THR A 603 -24.91 8.37 21.85
C THR A 603 -24.26 8.49 23.22
N ASP A 604 -24.52 7.52 24.09
CA ASP A 604 -24.16 7.53 25.51
C ASP A 604 -22.96 6.59 25.76
N LEU A 605 -22.75 5.65 24.83
CA LEU A 605 -21.52 4.85 24.72
C LEU A 605 -20.38 5.61 24.04
N VAL A 606 -20.55 6.84 23.56
CA VAL A 606 -19.49 7.65 22.92
C VAL A 606 -18.19 7.63 23.74
N ASP A 607 -18.27 7.95 25.03
CA ASP A 607 -17.09 8.01 25.91
C ASP A 607 -16.51 6.63 26.26
N LYS A 608 -17.24 5.55 25.94
CA LYS A 608 -16.77 4.15 26.00
C LYS A 608 -16.21 3.66 24.66
N ILE A 609 -16.65 4.20 23.52
CA ILE A 609 -16.20 3.82 22.17
C ILE A 609 -14.93 4.57 21.78
N PHE A 610 -14.85 5.87 22.06
CA PHE A 610 -13.80 6.75 21.54
C PHE A 610 -12.78 7.10 22.62
N LYS A 611 -11.97 6.11 23.02
CA LYS A 611 -10.89 6.29 24.01
C LYS A 611 -9.50 6.21 23.35
N PRO A 612 -8.59 7.15 23.64
CA PRO A 612 -7.17 7.03 23.26
C PRO A 612 -6.58 5.70 23.74
N GLY A 613 -5.91 4.96 22.86
CA GLY A 613 -5.33 3.66 23.19
C GLY A 613 -6.36 2.52 23.30
N GLN A 614 -7.57 2.68 22.75
CA GLN A 614 -8.59 1.63 22.68
C GLN A 614 -8.72 1.06 21.26
N ILE A 615 -9.15 -0.21 21.15
CA ILE A 615 -9.65 -0.81 19.91
C ILE A 615 -11.14 -1.08 20.09
N SER A 616 -11.95 -0.45 19.24
CA SER A 616 -13.41 -0.55 19.25
C SER A 616 -13.85 -1.26 17.97
N VAL A 617 -14.09 -2.57 18.09
CA VAL A 617 -14.49 -3.44 16.96
C VAL A 617 -16.00 -3.46 16.86
N PHE A 618 -16.54 -3.39 15.65
CA PHE A 618 -17.97 -3.42 15.33
C PHE A 618 -18.26 -4.62 14.41
N PRO A 619 -18.58 -5.80 14.98
CA PRO A 619 -19.01 -6.96 14.21
C PRO A 619 -20.27 -6.65 13.37
N THR A 620 -20.37 -7.17 12.13
CA THR A 620 -21.56 -6.93 11.28
C THR A 620 -22.13 -8.14 10.49
N GLU A 621 -21.40 -9.23 10.25
CA GLU A 621 -21.92 -10.33 9.39
C GLU A 621 -23.08 -11.12 10.04
N TYR A 622 -23.16 -11.20 11.37
CA TYR A 622 -24.28 -11.85 12.09
C TYR A 622 -25.64 -11.18 11.86
N ILE A 623 -25.66 -9.98 11.28
CA ILE A 623 -26.86 -9.27 10.87
C ILE A 623 -27.17 -9.70 9.43
N SER A 624 -28.20 -10.51 9.22
CA SER A 624 -28.49 -11.16 7.94
C SER A 624 -28.96 -10.21 6.82
N ALA A 625 -29.35 -8.97 7.16
CA ALA A 625 -29.90 -7.99 6.23
C ALA A 625 -28.87 -6.89 5.89
N PRO A 626 -28.35 -6.81 4.65
CA PRO A 626 -27.32 -5.84 4.26
C PRO A 626 -27.69 -4.39 4.62
N ARG A 627 -28.92 -3.96 4.30
CA ARG A 627 -29.42 -2.62 4.63
C ARG A 627 -29.30 -2.24 6.11
N ILE A 628 -29.37 -3.20 7.05
CA ILE A 628 -29.18 -2.92 8.48
C ILE A 628 -27.70 -2.67 8.77
N ARG A 629 -26.79 -3.45 8.16
CA ARG A 629 -25.33 -3.21 8.23
C ARG A 629 -25.00 -1.82 7.68
N ASP A 630 -25.56 -1.47 6.53
CA ASP A 630 -25.37 -0.16 5.88
C ASP A 630 -25.82 0.98 6.79
N LEU A 631 -27.00 0.87 7.41
CA LEU A 631 -27.52 1.86 8.36
C LEU A 631 -26.61 1.98 9.60
N ILE A 632 -26.12 0.88 10.15
CA ILE A 632 -25.19 0.89 11.30
C ILE A 632 -23.86 1.55 10.93
N VAL A 633 -23.25 1.15 9.82
CA VAL A 633 -21.97 1.73 9.33
C VAL A 633 -22.13 3.21 9.01
N LEU A 634 -23.23 3.60 8.35
CA LEU A 634 -23.58 5.01 8.10
C LEU A 634 -23.76 5.79 9.41
N THR A 635 -24.43 5.21 10.41
CA THR A 635 -24.66 5.85 11.71
C THR A 635 -23.35 6.10 12.44
N ILE A 636 -22.47 5.11 12.54
CA ILE A 636 -21.18 5.26 13.22
C ILE A 636 -20.26 6.20 12.42
N MET A 637 -20.31 6.14 11.08
CA MET A 637 -19.52 7.02 10.23
C MET A 637 -19.96 8.48 10.34
N SER A 638 -21.27 8.76 10.31
CA SER A 638 -21.79 10.11 10.58
C SER A 638 -21.40 10.57 11.97
N LEU A 639 -21.58 9.74 13.01
CA LEU A 639 -21.17 10.05 14.38
C LEU A 639 -19.68 10.46 14.48
N ILE A 640 -18.79 9.79 13.74
CA ILE A 640 -17.35 10.12 13.66
C ILE A 640 -17.13 11.42 12.88
N VAL A 641 -17.62 11.50 11.65
CA VAL A 641 -17.36 12.61 10.71
C VAL A 641 -17.97 13.90 11.23
N ASP A 642 -19.21 13.88 11.70
CA ASP A 642 -19.92 15.06 12.15
C ASP A 642 -19.30 15.61 13.45
N ASN A 643 -18.86 14.76 14.38
CA ASN A 643 -18.13 15.23 15.57
C ASN A 643 -16.66 15.61 15.30
N LYS A 644 -16.05 15.11 14.22
CA LYS A 644 -14.69 15.51 13.80
C LYS A 644 -14.67 16.85 13.08
N LEU A 645 -15.56 17.03 12.09
CA LEU A 645 -15.55 18.19 11.20
C LEU A 645 -16.36 19.39 11.74
N SER A 646 -17.32 19.17 12.66
CA SER A 646 -18.02 20.29 13.31
C SER A 646 -17.12 21.06 14.27
N THR A 647 -17.46 22.33 14.51
CA THR A 647 -16.80 23.18 15.51
C THR A 647 -17.05 22.69 16.94
N THR A 648 -18.24 22.16 17.23
CA THR A 648 -18.76 21.85 18.59
C THR A 648 -18.92 20.35 18.91
N GLY A 649 -18.36 19.45 18.09
CA GLY A 649 -18.44 18.00 18.32
C GLY A 649 -17.91 17.51 19.68
N LYS A 650 -18.50 16.43 20.19
CA LYS A 650 -18.21 15.83 21.51
C LYS A 650 -16.71 15.59 21.71
N GLU A 651 -16.17 16.06 22.84
CA GLU A 651 -14.72 16.04 23.12
C GLU A 651 -14.08 14.64 23.00
N ALA A 652 -14.76 13.58 23.45
CA ALA A 652 -14.26 12.21 23.36
C ALA A 652 -13.99 11.75 21.92
N ILE A 653 -14.77 12.23 20.93
CA ILE A 653 -14.51 11.98 19.51
C ILE A 653 -13.54 13.03 18.98
N LYS A 654 -13.84 14.31 19.20
CA LYS A 654 -13.11 15.42 18.58
C LYS A 654 -11.66 15.48 19.03
N GLU A 655 -11.37 15.36 20.32
CA GLU A 655 -10.01 15.38 20.86
C GLU A 655 -9.25 14.03 20.75
N THR A 656 -9.89 12.94 20.33
CA THR A 656 -9.22 11.63 20.19
C THR A 656 -8.76 11.44 18.75
N PRO A 657 -7.48 11.14 18.45
CA PRO A 657 -7.07 10.73 17.12
C PRO A 657 -7.75 9.40 16.76
N ILE A 658 -8.37 9.29 15.59
CA ILE A 658 -9.12 8.10 15.18
C ILE A 658 -8.49 7.51 13.93
N ILE A 659 -8.32 6.19 13.92
CA ILE A 659 -8.05 5.41 12.72
C ILE A 659 -9.29 4.55 12.49
N LEU A 660 -10.09 4.91 11.49
CA LEU A 660 -11.27 4.16 11.09
C LEU A 660 -10.86 3.11 10.06
N ALA A 661 -10.83 1.85 10.49
CA ALA A 661 -10.64 0.71 9.62
C ALA A 661 -11.98 0.17 9.11
N LEU A 662 -12.00 -0.21 7.84
CA LEU A 662 -13.17 -0.78 7.16
C LEU A 662 -12.70 -2.02 6.39
N ASP A 663 -13.01 -3.21 6.92
CA ASP A 663 -12.78 -4.45 6.18
C ASP A 663 -13.93 -4.75 5.22
N GLU A 664 -13.63 -5.47 4.13
CA GLU A 664 -14.50 -5.65 2.96
C GLU A 664 -15.03 -4.32 2.38
N ALA A 665 -14.19 -3.28 2.29
CA ALA A 665 -14.59 -1.89 2.02
C ALA A 665 -15.45 -1.66 0.76
N HIS A 666 -15.27 -2.48 -0.29
CA HIS A 666 -16.11 -2.47 -1.50
C HIS A 666 -17.61 -2.66 -1.19
N ARG A 667 -17.98 -3.38 -0.12
CA ARG A 667 -19.39 -3.60 0.27
C ARG A 667 -20.14 -2.31 0.61
N TYR A 668 -19.40 -1.31 1.11
CA TYR A 668 -19.96 -0.05 1.62
C TYR A 668 -19.61 1.16 0.75
N LEU A 669 -18.50 1.08 -0.01
CA LEU A 669 -17.97 2.17 -0.83
C LEU A 669 -18.19 1.98 -2.33
N SER A 670 -18.94 0.95 -2.75
CA SER A 670 -19.30 0.74 -4.15
C SER A 670 -20.48 1.59 -4.59
N ASN A 671 -20.44 2.02 -5.85
CA ASN A 671 -21.46 2.84 -6.50
C ASN A 671 -22.75 2.04 -6.75
N ALA A 672 -23.47 1.76 -5.67
CA ALA A 672 -24.70 0.99 -5.62
C ALA A 672 -25.95 1.90 -5.66
N ASN A 673 -27.05 1.35 -6.22
CA ASN A 673 -28.32 2.06 -6.39
C ASN A 673 -29.09 2.18 -5.06
N GLY A 674 -28.69 3.11 -4.18
CA GLY A 674 -29.42 3.43 -2.96
C GLY A 674 -28.90 4.66 -2.22
N GLU A 675 -29.81 5.43 -1.61
CA GLU A 675 -29.47 6.66 -0.89
C GLU A 675 -28.48 6.44 0.26
N HIS A 676 -28.66 5.39 1.07
CA HIS A 676 -27.71 5.09 2.15
C HIS A 676 -26.29 4.83 1.61
N SER A 677 -26.13 4.10 0.50
CA SER A 677 -24.82 3.86 -0.14
C SER A 677 -24.19 5.16 -0.64
N ARG A 678 -24.97 6.01 -1.32
CA ARG A 678 -24.55 7.35 -1.78
C ARG A 678 -24.09 8.24 -0.62
N LEU A 679 -24.78 8.17 0.52
CA LEU A 679 -24.46 8.91 1.73
C LEU A 679 -23.24 8.36 2.47
N ILE A 680 -23.06 7.03 2.52
CA ILE A 680 -21.83 6.40 3.02
C ILE A 680 -20.63 6.89 2.20
N ILE A 681 -20.70 6.80 0.86
CA ILE A 681 -19.66 7.31 -0.04
C ILE A 681 -19.37 8.79 0.23
N SER A 682 -20.40 9.64 0.36
CA SER A 682 -20.21 11.06 0.67
C SER A 682 -19.47 11.27 2.00
N ARG A 683 -19.90 10.59 3.07
CA ARG A 683 -19.26 10.72 4.40
C ARG A 683 -17.81 10.21 4.38
N PHE A 684 -17.53 9.12 3.67
CA PHE A 684 -16.15 8.64 3.47
C PHE A 684 -15.31 9.58 2.61
N ALA A 685 -15.88 10.21 1.58
CA ALA A 685 -15.18 11.20 0.76
C ALA A 685 -14.86 12.48 1.56
N ASP A 686 -15.76 12.93 2.43
CA ASP A 686 -15.52 14.08 3.31
C ASP A 686 -14.49 13.75 4.41
N ALA A 687 -14.54 12.54 4.98
CA ALA A 687 -13.49 12.05 5.87
C ALA A 687 -12.12 11.99 5.17
N ALA A 688 -12.07 11.57 3.90
CA ALA A 688 -10.83 11.46 3.14
C ALA A 688 -10.28 12.82 2.67
N ARG A 689 -11.14 13.80 2.38
CA ARG A 689 -10.74 15.17 2.01
C ARG A 689 -10.32 16.02 3.23
N GLN A 690 -11.00 15.85 4.37
CA GLN A 690 -10.94 16.78 5.49
C GLN A 690 -10.34 16.16 6.76
N GLY A 691 -10.57 14.86 6.99
CA GLY A 691 -10.19 14.15 8.23
C GLY A 691 -8.71 14.20 8.57
N ARG A 692 -7.84 14.34 7.56
CA ARG A 692 -6.40 14.59 7.74
C ARG A 692 -6.08 15.71 8.74
N LYS A 693 -6.85 16.81 8.74
CA LYS A 693 -6.60 17.97 9.63
C LYS A 693 -7.01 17.70 11.07
N GLU A 694 -8.07 16.90 11.24
CA GLU A 694 -8.71 16.59 12.53
C GLU A 694 -8.23 15.26 13.14
N GLY A 695 -7.21 14.64 12.53
CA GLY A 695 -6.65 13.36 12.97
C GLY A 695 -7.64 12.20 12.84
N LEU A 696 -8.36 12.15 11.73
CA LEU A 696 -9.18 11.02 11.29
C LEU A 696 -8.48 10.36 10.09
N GLY A 697 -7.88 9.20 10.31
CA GLY A 697 -7.29 8.33 9.29
C GLY A 697 -8.30 7.30 8.81
N LEU A 698 -8.14 6.85 7.55
CA LEU A 698 -8.93 5.75 6.99
C LEU A 698 -7.98 4.59 6.67
N PHE A 699 -8.38 3.37 7.03
CA PHE A 699 -7.63 2.13 6.81
C PHE A 699 -8.55 1.14 6.10
N LEU A 700 -8.61 1.22 4.78
CA LEU A 700 -9.55 0.44 3.96
C LEU A 700 -8.92 -0.89 3.58
N ILE A 701 -9.69 -1.99 3.64
CA ILE A 701 -9.21 -3.33 3.30
C ILE A 701 -10.21 -3.95 2.31
N THR A 702 -9.74 -4.49 1.18
CA THR A 702 -10.62 -5.02 0.12
C THR A 702 -9.97 -6.09 -0.76
N GLN A 703 -10.75 -6.96 -1.39
CA GLN A 703 -10.33 -7.77 -2.55
C GLN A 703 -10.50 -7.00 -3.86
N ASP A 704 -11.49 -6.13 -3.91
CA ASP A 704 -11.94 -5.42 -5.11
C ASP A 704 -11.67 -3.91 -4.92
N PRO A 705 -10.46 -3.43 -5.28
CA PRO A 705 -10.11 -2.01 -5.24
C PRO A 705 -10.81 -1.21 -6.34
N GLN A 706 -11.16 -1.84 -7.47
CA GLN A 706 -11.86 -1.20 -8.58
C GLN A 706 -13.32 -0.83 -8.25
N ASP A 707 -13.89 -1.47 -7.22
CA ASP A 707 -15.25 -1.25 -6.75
C ASP A 707 -15.34 -0.12 -5.70
N ILE A 708 -14.22 0.43 -5.22
CA ILE A 708 -14.22 1.56 -4.28
C ILE A 708 -14.47 2.86 -5.05
N ASP A 709 -15.39 3.69 -4.59
CA ASP A 709 -15.70 4.97 -5.24
C ASP A 709 -14.47 5.86 -5.48
N ASP A 710 -14.43 6.40 -6.68
CA ASP A 710 -13.32 7.14 -7.27
C ASP A 710 -13.07 8.48 -6.54
N THR A 711 -14.05 9.02 -5.78
CA THR A 711 -13.85 10.21 -4.93
C THR A 711 -13.15 9.91 -3.61
N VAL A 712 -13.30 8.70 -3.08
CA VAL A 712 -12.57 8.20 -1.90
C VAL A 712 -11.19 7.69 -2.32
N PHE A 713 -11.14 6.84 -3.35
CA PHE A 713 -9.93 6.16 -3.82
C PHE A 713 -8.80 7.12 -4.21
N LYS A 714 -9.14 8.28 -4.81
CA LYS A 714 -8.18 9.34 -5.17
C LYS A 714 -7.52 10.07 -3.99
N GLN A 715 -8.06 9.92 -2.77
CA GLN A 715 -7.49 10.52 -1.55
C GLN A 715 -6.57 9.55 -0.78
N ILE A 716 -6.42 8.31 -1.26
CA ILE A 716 -5.63 7.27 -0.59
C ILE A 716 -4.18 7.36 -1.08
N ASN A 717 -3.31 7.88 -0.22
CA ASN A 717 -1.90 8.05 -0.57
C ASN A 717 -1.06 6.77 -0.39
N THR A 718 -1.40 5.89 0.56
CA THR A 718 -0.64 4.66 0.82
C THR A 718 -1.41 3.42 0.39
N LYS A 719 -0.85 2.61 -0.51
CA LYS A 719 -1.44 1.35 -0.98
C LYS A 719 -0.47 0.20 -0.72
N LEU A 720 -0.97 -0.84 -0.05
CA LEU A 720 -0.30 -2.13 0.10
C LEU A 720 -1.04 -3.14 -0.76
N ILE A 721 -0.31 -3.75 -1.69
CA ILE A 721 -0.87 -4.56 -2.77
C ILE A 721 -0.34 -5.98 -2.62
N LEU A 722 -1.13 -6.86 -2.00
CA LEU A 722 -0.85 -8.29 -2.00
C LEU A 722 -1.19 -8.88 -3.38
N ASN A 723 -1.05 -10.19 -3.54
CA ASN A 723 -1.53 -10.93 -4.69
C ASN A 723 -2.98 -10.56 -5.09
N LEU A 724 -3.19 -10.25 -6.37
CA LEU A 724 -4.50 -10.04 -6.99
C LEU A 724 -4.55 -10.85 -8.29
N ASN A 725 -5.64 -11.59 -8.49
CA ASN A 725 -5.87 -12.42 -9.69
C ASN A 725 -6.80 -11.76 -10.73
N ASN A 726 -7.24 -10.51 -10.50
CA ASN A 726 -8.20 -9.80 -11.35
C ASN A 726 -7.49 -8.62 -12.04
N ASP A 727 -7.40 -8.65 -13.38
CA ASP A 727 -6.74 -7.60 -14.16
C ASP A 727 -7.38 -6.21 -13.92
N ALA A 728 -8.71 -6.13 -13.77
CA ALA A 728 -9.38 -4.87 -13.47
C ALA A 728 -9.01 -4.32 -12.08
N ALA A 729 -8.83 -5.20 -11.09
CA ALA A 729 -8.33 -4.83 -9.78
C ALA A 729 -6.90 -4.26 -9.88
N ILE A 730 -6.02 -4.90 -10.67
CA ILE A 730 -4.64 -4.46 -10.88
C ILE A 730 -4.59 -3.09 -11.60
N THR A 731 -5.30 -2.93 -12.72
CA THR A 731 -5.28 -1.69 -13.50
C THR A 731 -5.87 -0.51 -12.71
N SER A 732 -6.88 -0.73 -11.86
CA SER A 732 -7.46 0.35 -11.04
C SER A 732 -6.47 0.94 -10.02
N LEU A 733 -5.48 0.17 -9.58
CA LEU A 733 -4.47 0.62 -8.62
C LEU A 733 -3.49 1.66 -9.20
N LYS A 734 -3.33 1.68 -10.54
CA LYS A 734 -2.45 2.58 -11.31
C LYS A 734 -0.97 2.47 -10.92
N VAL A 735 -0.47 1.23 -10.83
CA VAL A 735 0.95 0.94 -10.65
C VAL A 735 1.69 0.86 -12.00
N PRO A 736 3.02 1.03 -12.05
CA PRO A 736 3.81 0.84 -13.27
C PRO A 736 3.69 -0.58 -13.84
N LYS A 737 3.81 -0.71 -15.17
CA LYS A 737 3.67 -1.98 -15.92
C LYS A 737 4.64 -3.08 -15.48
N GLU A 738 5.80 -2.72 -14.91
CA GLU A 738 6.73 -3.68 -14.31
C GLU A 738 6.14 -4.38 -13.06
N TYR A 739 5.29 -3.69 -12.30
CA TYR A 739 4.61 -4.23 -11.11
C TYR A 739 3.27 -4.87 -11.46
N GLU A 740 2.50 -4.33 -12.41
CA GLU A 740 1.23 -4.94 -12.89
C GLU A 740 1.41 -6.43 -13.22
N ARG A 741 2.48 -6.75 -13.97
CA ARG A 741 2.82 -8.13 -14.38
C ARG A 741 3.28 -9.03 -13.23
N ARG A 742 3.66 -8.48 -12.08
CA ARG A 742 4.22 -9.22 -10.94
C ARG A 742 3.18 -9.51 -9.86
N ILE A 743 2.17 -8.66 -9.71
CA ILE A 743 1.12 -8.79 -8.69
C ILE A 743 0.45 -10.20 -8.67
N PRO A 744 0.08 -10.82 -9.81
CA PRO A 744 -0.52 -12.17 -9.81
C PRO A 744 0.40 -13.29 -9.28
N TYR A 745 1.71 -13.05 -9.25
CA TYR A 745 2.73 -14.05 -8.87
C TYR A 745 3.27 -13.85 -7.44
N LEU A 746 2.83 -12.81 -6.72
CA LEU A 746 3.17 -12.60 -5.32
C LEU A 746 2.69 -13.79 -4.47
N LYS A 747 3.57 -14.34 -3.62
CA LYS A 747 3.22 -15.41 -2.67
C LYS A 747 2.46 -14.85 -1.48
N LYS A 748 1.81 -15.71 -0.69
CA LYS A 748 1.13 -15.31 0.56
C LYS A 748 2.10 -14.54 1.46
N GLY A 749 1.71 -13.36 1.93
CA GLY A 749 2.55 -12.48 2.75
C GLY A 749 3.53 -11.58 1.98
N GLN A 750 3.73 -11.77 0.68
CA GLN A 750 4.44 -10.82 -0.18
C GLN A 750 3.47 -9.73 -0.66
N MET A 751 3.96 -8.49 -0.74
CA MET A 751 3.17 -7.35 -1.20
C MET A 751 4.05 -6.26 -1.82
N ILE A 752 3.42 -5.35 -2.56
CA ILE A 752 4.05 -4.16 -3.12
C ILE A 752 3.54 -2.91 -2.38
N ILE A 753 4.44 -2.01 -2.00
CA ILE A 753 4.12 -0.72 -1.36
C ILE A 753 4.26 0.43 -2.36
N HIS A 754 3.17 1.16 -2.52
CA HIS A 754 3.14 2.49 -3.11
C HIS A 754 2.75 3.48 -2.00
N SER A 755 3.66 4.37 -1.61
CA SER A 755 3.47 5.38 -0.55
C SER A 755 4.12 6.71 -0.98
N PRO A 756 3.81 7.86 -0.35
CA PRO A 756 4.48 9.13 -0.65
C PRO A 756 5.74 9.38 0.20
N ASP A 757 6.22 8.40 0.99
CA ASP A 757 7.52 8.50 1.68
C ASP A 757 8.68 7.78 0.97
N ASN A 758 8.45 6.64 0.32
CA ASN A 758 9.43 6.04 -0.60
C ASN A 758 9.54 6.83 -1.92
N SER A 759 10.70 6.71 -2.61
CA SER A 759 10.94 7.37 -3.91
C SER A 759 10.65 6.51 -5.14
N ASP A 760 10.72 5.19 -4.98
CA ASP A 760 10.28 4.20 -5.95
C ASP A 760 9.38 3.20 -5.20
N ILE A 761 8.47 2.57 -5.92
CA ILE A 761 7.65 1.46 -5.41
C ILE A 761 8.59 0.32 -5.00
N VAL A 762 8.27 -0.36 -3.90
CA VAL A 762 9.09 -1.46 -3.38
C VAL A 762 8.26 -2.70 -3.12
N GLU A 763 8.93 -3.85 -3.16
CA GLU A 763 8.40 -5.13 -2.74
C GLU A 763 8.83 -5.40 -1.28
N ILE A 764 7.90 -5.89 -0.45
CA ILE A 764 8.19 -6.36 0.90
C ILE A 764 7.55 -7.72 1.19
N ILE A 765 8.08 -8.40 2.19
CA ILE A 765 7.46 -9.57 2.82
C ILE A 765 7.02 -9.20 4.23
N GLY A 766 5.78 -9.52 4.58
CA GLY A 766 5.29 -9.41 5.95
C GLY A 766 5.88 -10.48 6.88
N LEU A 767 5.68 -10.30 8.19
CA LEU A 767 6.11 -11.24 9.22
C LEU A 767 5.57 -12.67 8.96
N SER A 768 6.36 -13.69 9.29
CA SER A 768 5.93 -15.10 9.23
C SER A 768 4.80 -15.42 10.22
N ASN A 769 4.88 -14.84 11.41
CA ASN A 769 3.94 -15.06 12.52
C ASN A 769 3.18 -13.76 12.83
N CYS A 770 1.90 -13.87 13.23
CA CYS A 770 1.10 -12.70 13.57
C CYS A 770 1.48 -12.18 14.96
N VAL A 771 1.52 -10.86 15.13
CA VAL A 771 1.89 -10.19 16.39
C VAL A 771 0.83 -10.30 17.49
N VAL A 772 -0.38 -10.75 17.14
CA VAL A 772 -1.55 -11.00 18.01
C VAL A 772 -2.30 -12.24 17.50
N ARG A 773 -3.31 -12.72 18.22
CA ARG A 773 -4.04 -13.93 17.80
C ARG A 773 -4.65 -13.81 16.40
N HIS A 774 -4.39 -14.84 15.60
CA HIS A 774 -4.95 -15.09 14.28
C HIS A 774 -5.23 -16.60 14.19
N ARG A 775 -6.32 -17.00 13.52
CA ARG A 775 -6.73 -18.40 13.35
C ARG A 775 -6.67 -18.79 11.87
#